data_AF-A0A1X0WLB2-F1
#
_entry.id   AF-A0A1X0WLB2-F1
#
_cell.length_a   1.000
_cell.length_b   1.000
_cell.length_c   1.000
_cell.angle_alpha   90.00
_cell.angle_beta   90.00
_cell.angle_gamma   90.00
#
_symmetry.space_group_name_H-M   'P 1'
#
loop_
_entity.id
_entity.type
_entity.pdbx_description
1 polymer ?
#
loop_
_entity_poly.entity_id
_entity_poly.type
_entity_poly.pdbx_seq_one_letter_code
_entity_poly.pdbx_strand_id
1 'polypeptide(L)'
;MVSGTSTPQSEPVDDFVWLEEIKGEVAVEWAVQQSKQTRREFAESDRFEQIRSDVFDCLNATTQIPMVVKRGPHFYNFWQDEKNPRGLLRRTSFESYRSDTPEWETVLDVDALGAAENVPWVYHGIQALAPDFQRGLVHLSPDGGDASSVREFDLTTLSFVEDGFNLPTAKSRLTWIDKDRLLVATDFGPDSMTTSGYPRIAKIWQRGTPLEEAQTQFSAEPTDMSVMVFHDDTRGFERSFVGRVIDFYHREVFLLDNDNDNGLLQIDLPQDARFSTWREWLLISLSSDWHVAGQTYPTGALLVTDFRAFMAGERQFKTLFSPAETTTLDNYSMTRDYLILSIMDDVVNRLEVLKPEGGLWTRQGLGDAPELSKISASGIDDETNEFFMTVTGFLQPTSLYYGVLGDEQTSSEIIKQAPSHFDAEHYQVAQHFVTSDDGTRVPYFMISAKDIELDGSNPTLLYGYGGFQISLDPYYLGVTGPAWLERGGVMVIANIRGGGEYGPRWHQAALKDKRLRAYEDFSSVAKDLIARKITSPAHLAAQGGSNGGLLVGNMLTRYPELFGAIVCEVPLLDMQRYTRISAGASWIAEYGDPQKPEEWAFIQAFSPYQNIDPLKTYPPVLFTTATSDDRVGPGHARKMAAKMQQLGIENVYFYENTEGGHSAAADKAQNAFKRAMVSEFLWKYLAEK
;
A
#
# COMPACT_ATOMS: atom_id res chain seq x y z
N MET A 1 -32.93 -45.65 5.84
CA MET A 1 -32.25 -44.44 5.35
C MET A 1 -30.96 -44.31 6.14
N VAL A 2 -29.84 -44.63 5.50
CA VAL A 2 -28.52 -44.61 6.14
C VAL A 2 -28.02 -43.18 6.11
N SER A 3 -27.85 -42.59 7.28
CA SER A 3 -27.20 -41.30 7.49
C SER A 3 -25.72 -41.44 7.20
N GLY A 4 -25.27 -40.90 6.06
CA GLY A 4 -23.86 -40.78 5.74
C GLY A 4 -23.24 -39.65 6.56
N THR A 5 -22.49 -40.01 7.60
CA THR A 5 -21.51 -39.11 8.22
C THR A 5 -20.38 -38.91 7.24
N SER A 6 -20.25 -37.69 6.68
CA SER A 6 -19.06 -37.29 5.93
C SER A 6 -17.89 -37.21 6.89
N THR A 7 -16.95 -38.14 6.77
CA THR A 7 -15.63 -38.05 7.40
C THR A 7 -14.95 -36.76 6.90
N PRO A 8 -14.35 -35.92 7.76
CA PRO A 8 -13.54 -34.82 7.28
C PRO A 8 -12.39 -35.39 6.45
N GLN A 9 -12.28 -34.95 5.19
CA GLN A 9 -11.12 -35.23 4.37
C GLN A 9 -9.89 -34.74 5.15
N SER A 10 -8.97 -35.64 5.50
CA SER A 10 -7.69 -35.25 6.07
C SER A 10 -6.98 -34.32 5.11
N GLU A 11 -6.55 -33.13 5.57
CA GLU A 11 -5.68 -32.24 4.79
C GLU A 11 -4.53 -33.09 4.19
N PRO A 12 -4.20 -32.96 2.89
CA PRO A 12 -3.04 -33.61 2.31
C PRO A 12 -1.81 -33.25 3.15
N VAL A 13 -0.91 -34.22 3.39
CA VAL A 13 0.33 -33.95 4.11
C VAL A 13 1.15 -32.94 3.31
N ASP A 14 1.40 -31.78 3.91
CA ASP A 14 2.24 -30.73 3.35
C ASP A 14 3.67 -30.91 3.88
N ASP A 15 4.53 -31.50 3.04
CA ASP A 15 5.94 -31.79 3.38
C ASP A 15 6.79 -30.54 3.63
N PHE A 16 6.27 -29.35 3.33
CA PHE A 16 7.00 -28.08 3.41
C PHE A 16 6.47 -27.15 4.50
N VAL A 17 5.55 -27.60 5.37
CA VAL A 17 4.97 -26.76 6.43
C VAL A 17 6.02 -26.14 7.37
N TRP A 18 7.17 -26.81 7.55
CA TRP A 18 8.30 -26.32 8.36
C TRP A 18 8.93 -25.04 7.81
N LEU A 19 8.74 -24.73 6.51
CA LEU A 19 9.21 -23.47 5.90
C LEU A 19 8.35 -22.25 6.29
N GLU A 20 7.19 -22.46 6.92
CA GLU A 20 6.34 -21.38 7.45
C GLU A 20 6.97 -20.68 8.67
N GLU A 21 7.91 -21.34 9.36
CA GLU A 21 8.60 -20.74 10.50
C GLU A 21 9.47 -19.56 10.06
N ILE A 22 9.01 -18.34 10.35
CA ILE A 22 9.66 -17.09 9.92
C ILE A 22 11.13 -17.05 10.36
N LYS A 23 11.38 -17.30 11.65
CA LYS A 23 12.71 -17.28 12.29
C LYS A 23 13.20 -18.67 12.70
N GLY A 24 12.61 -19.75 12.16
CA GLY A 24 13.03 -21.13 12.43
C GLY A 24 14.38 -21.43 11.80
N GLU A 25 15.31 -22.02 12.55
CA GLU A 25 16.71 -22.23 12.14
C GLU A 25 16.80 -22.96 10.80
N VAL A 26 16.09 -24.08 10.66
CA VAL A 26 16.11 -24.91 9.44
C VAL A 26 15.53 -24.15 8.24
N ALA A 27 14.44 -23.39 8.43
CA ALA A 27 13.79 -22.62 7.38
C ALA A 27 14.68 -21.48 6.87
N VAL A 28 15.34 -20.77 7.79
CA VAL A 28 16.29 -19.70 7.47
C VAL A 28 17.53 -20.25 6.78
N GLU A 29 18.08 -21.37 7.26
CA GLU A 29 19.21 -22.02 6.59
C GLU A 29 18.88 -22.41 5.15
N TRP A 30 17.71 -23.00 4.92
CA TRP A 30 17.23 -23.31 3.56
C TRP A 30 17.17 -22.04 2.70
N ALA A 31 16.55 -20.97 3.21
CA ALA A 31 16.40 -19.71 2.48
C ALA A 31 17.76 -19.07 2.14
N VAL A 32 18.73 -19.13 3.06
CA VAL A 32 20.11 -18.65 2.84
C VAL A 32 20.81 -19.44 1.74
N GLN A 33 20.68 -20.78 1.72
CA GLN A 33 21.30 -21.60 0.67
C GLN A 33 20.69 -21.34 -0.70
N GLN A 34 19.37 -21.21 -0.79
CA GLN A 34 18.67 -20.87 -2.03
C GLN A 34 19.07 -19.49 -2.54
N SER A 35 19.09 -18.50 -1.64
CA SER A 35 19.49 -17.13 -1.99
C SER A 35 20.93 -17.05 -2.48
N LYS A 36 21.85 -17.84 -1.92
CA LYS A 36 23.24 -17.93 -2.41
C LYS A 36 23.32 -18.44 -3.85
N GLN A 37 22.48 -19.41 -4.23
CA GLN A 37 22.44 -19.92 -5.61
C GLN A 37 21.94 -18.86 -6.58
N THR A 38 20.83 -18.21 -6.25
CA THR A 38 20.27 -17.11 -7.06
C THR A 38 21.24 -15.93 -7.20
N ARG A 39 21.95 -15.56 -6.12
CA ARG A 39 22.97 -14.50 -6.16
C ARG A 39 24.11 -14.83 -7.14
N ARG A 40 24.62 -16.06 -7.12
CA ARG A 40 25.67 -16.49 -8.07
C ARG A 40 25.24 -16.35 -9.51
N GLU A 41 23.96 -16.60 -9.78
CA GLU A 41 23.42 -16.55 -11.14
C GLU A 41 23.18 -15.12 -11.64
N PHE A 42 22.70 -14.22 -10.78
CA PHE A 42 22.15 -12.92 -11.20
C PHE A 42 22.76 -11.70 -10.52
N ALA A 43 23.77 -11.86 -9.67
CA ALA A 43 24.35 -10.77 -8.89
C ALA A 43 25.89 -10.71 -8.90
N GLU A 44 26.53 -11.35 -9.89
CA GLU A 44 28.00 -11.41 -10.02
C GLU A 44 28.53 -10.88 -11.38
N SER A 45 27.65 -10.43 -12.29
CA SER A 45 28.06 -9.93 -13.61
C SER A 45 28.44 -8.44 -13.58
N ASP A 46 29.28 -7.99 -14.53
CA ASP A 46 29.58 -6.56 -14.69
C ASP A 46 28.33 -5.74 -15.02
N ARG A 47 27.39 -6.34 -15.78
CA ARG A 47 26.10 -5.73 -16.10
C ARG A 47 25.24 -5.53 -14.85
N PHE A 48 25.21 -6.52 -13.95
CA PHE A 48 24.54 -6.41 -12.67
C PHE A 48 25.07 -5.22 -11.88
N GLU A 49 26.39 -5.11 -11.74
CA GLU A 49 27.00 -4.05 -10.94
C GLU A 49 26.73 -2.66 -11.53
N GLN A 50 26.74 -2.54 -12.87
CA GLN A 50 26.36 -1.30 -13.54
C GLN A 50 24.90 -0.92 -13.24
N ILE A 51 23.94 -1.85 -13.43
CA ILE A 51 22.52 -1.58 -13.15
C ILE A 51 22.30 -1.25 -11.67
N ARG A 52 22.99 -1.98 -10.78
CA ARG A 52 22.94 -1.74 -9.33
C ARG A 52 23.42 -0.34 -9.00
N SER A 53 24.54 0.09 -9.57
CA SER A 53 25.07 1.44 -9.37
C SER A 53 24.12 2.50 -9.92
N ASP A 54 23.64 2.36 -11.15
CA ASP A 54 22.73 3.33 -11.79
C ASP A 54 21.43 3.51 -10.97
N VAL A 55 20.85 2.39 -10.52
CA VAL A 55 19.67 2.42 -9.64
C VAL A 55 19.99 3.05 -8.29
N PHE A 56 21.14 2.71 -7.70
CA PHE A 56 21.57 3.28 -6.41
C PHE A 56 21.78 4.79 -6.51
N ASP A 57 22.38 5.28 -7.59
CA ASP A 57 22.59 6.71 -7.85
C ASP A 57 21.26 7.43 -8.07
N CYS A 58 20.33 6.83 -8.81
CA CYS A 58 18.97 7.38 -8.95
C CYS A 58 18.27 7.50 -7.59
N LEU A 59 18.33 6.43 -6.78
CA LEU A 59 17.74 6.41 -5.44
C LEU A 59 18.42 7.40 -4.48
N ASN A 60 19.69 7.73 -4.67
CA ASN A 60 20.45 8.68 -3.83
C ASN A 60 20.54 10.09 -4.38
N ALA A 61 19.92 10.39 -5.53
CA ALA A 61 19.98 11.71 -6.12
C ALA A 61 19.55 12.79 -5.12
N THR A 62 20.48 13.70 -4.82
CA THR A 62 20.29 14.78 -3.83
C THR A 62 19.21 15.78 -4.24
N THR A 63 18.81 15.76 -5.50
CA THR A 63 17.79 16.59 -6.12
C THR A 63 16.38 16.01 -6.00
N GLN A 64 16.20 14.81 -5.43
CA GLN A 64 14.85 14.29 -5.14
C GLN A 64 14.07 15.25 -4.26
N ILE A 65 12.76 15.37 -4.52
CA ILE A 65 11.88 16.23 -3.73
C ILE A 65 11.83 15.71 -2.29
N PRO A 66 12.30 16.48 -1.28
CA PRO A 66 12.09 16.13 0.10
C PRO A 66 10.62 16.41 0.43
N MET A 67 9.76 15.40 0.31
CA MET A 67 8.35 15.54 0.66
C MET A 67 8.23 15.84 2.16
N VAL A 68 7.41 16.83 2.50
CA VAL A 68 7.32 17.39 3.85
C VAL A 68 5.91 17.30 4.42
N VAL A 69 5.84 17.23 5.76
CA VAL A 69 4.61 17.42 6.53
C VAL A 69 4.79 18.62 7.45
N LYS A 70 3.85 19.56 7.43
CA LYS A 70 3.88 20.73 8.32
C LYS A 70 3.50 20.32 9.74
N ARG A 71 4.25 20.80 10.72
CA ARG A 71 3.98 20.66 12.16
C ARG A 71 4.37 21.96 12.84
N GLY A 72 3.37 22.73 13.24
CA GLY A 72 3.56 24.08 13.76
C GLY A 72 4.27 24.96 12.71
N PRO A 73 5.36 25.67 13.08
CA PRO A 73 6.07 26.54 12.14
C PRO A 73 7.06 25.80 11.22
N HIS A 74 7.24 24.48 11.38
CA HIS A 74 8.28 23.72 10.68
C HIS A 74 7.70 22.70 9.70
N PHE A 75 8.52 22.37 8.69
CA PHE A 75 8.25 21.35 7.69
C PHE A 75 9.21 20.18 7.90
N TYR A 76 8.65 19.01 8.22
CA TYR A 76 9.40 17.82 8.57
C TYR A 76 9.54 16.89 7.37
N ASN A 77 10.73 16.32 7.20
CA ASN A 77 11.05 15.34 6.17
C ASN A 77 11.83 14.19 6.80
N PHE A 78 11.59 12.97 6.33
CA PHE A 78 12.48 11.84 6.58
C PHE A 78 13.35 11.62 5.34
N TRP A 79 14.65 11.50 5.52
CA TRP A 79 15.62 11.46 4.44
C TRP A 79 16.62 10.34 4.61
N GLN A 80 16.80 9.52 3.57
CA GLN A 80 17.88 8.54 3.48
C GLN A 80 18.81 8.95 2.36
N ASP A 81 20.10 8.70 2.52
CA ASP A 81 21.10 8.82 1.47
C ASP A 81 22.26 7.85 1.73
N GLU A 82 23.33 7.92 0.93
CA GLU A 82 24.51 7.06 1.09
C GLU A 82 25.16 7.19 2.48
N LYS A 83 25.10 8.37 3.10
CA LYS A 83 25.72 8.62 4.42
C LYS A 83 24.79 8.25 5.57
N ASN A 84 23.48 8.31 5.35
CA ASN A 84 22.45 8.04 6.33
C ASN A 84 21.49 6.96 5.79
N PRO A 85 21.94 5.69 5.67
CA PRO A 85 21.15 4.63 5.08
C PRO A 85 19.92 4.26 5.93
N ARG A 86 19.95 4.42 7.26
CA ARG A 86 18.76 4.26 8.13
C ARG A 86 17.95 5.54 8.23
N GLY A 87 18.58 6.70 7.98
CA GLY A 87 17.93 7.96 7.65
C GLY A 87 17.86 8.96 8.78
N LEU A 88 17.53 10.19 8.40
CA LEU A 88 17.40 11.36 9.27
C LEU A 88 15.95 11.83 9.25
N LEU A 89 15.31 11.90 10.43
CA LEU A 89 14.19 12.82 10.61
C LEU A 89 14.77 14.22 10.76
N ARG A 90 14.34 15.15 9.91
CA ARG A 90 14.83 16.52 9.87
C ARG A 90 13.70 17.51 9.66
N ARG A 91 13.93 18.77 9.98
CA ARG A 91 12.96 19.85 9.78
C ARG A 91 13.59 21.12 9.22
N THR A 92 12.77 21.97 8.64
CA THR A 92 13.18 23.28 8.11
C THR A 92 12.02 24.27 8.19
N SER A 93 12.26 25.55 7.89
CA SER A 93 11.20 26.56 7.72
C SER A 93 10.60 26.47 6.31
N PHE A 94 9.40 27.02 6.10
CA PHE A 94 8.79 27.03 4.76
C PHE A 94 9.63 27.83 3.74
N GLU A 95 10.16 28.99 4.16
CA GLU A 95 11.00 29.84 3.32
C GLU A 95 12.26 29.11 2.87
N SER A 96 12.93 28.42 3.80
CA SER A 96 14.11 27.62 3.50
C SER A 96 13.75 26.41 2.64
N TYR A 97 12.63 25.74 2.91
CA TYR A 97 12.12 24.64 2.10
C TYR A 97 11.94 25.04 0.64
N ARG A 98 11.40 26.24 0.36
CA ARG A 98 11.17 26.74 -1.00
C ARG A 98 12.45 27.06 -1.79
N SER A 99 13.59 27.27 -1.11
CA SER A 99 14.87 27.53 -1.78
C SER A 99 15.42 26.27 -2.45
N ASP A 100 16.35 26.41 -3.40
CA ASP A 100 17.03 25.27 -4.04
C ASP A 100 17.92 24.48 -3.07
N THR A 101 18.36 25.11 -1.98
CA THR A 101 19.24 24.52 -0.97
C THR A 101 18.65 24.68 0.44
N PRO A 102 17.61 23.91 0.79
CA PRO A 102 17.00 24.02 2.12
C PRO A 102 18.01 23.69 3.23
N GLU A 103 17.99 24.51 4.26
CA GLU A 103 18.76 24.31 5.48
C GLU A 103 17.97 23.41 6.41
N TRP A 104 18.50 22.22 6.67
CA TRP A 104 17.84 21.21 7.50
C TRP A 104 18.46 21.15 8.90
N GLU A 105 17.60 21.16 9.91
CA GLU A 105 17.94 20.80 11.28
C GLU A 105 17.63 19.32 11.49
N THR A 106 18.62 18.52 11.88
CA THR A 106 18.40 17.12 12.24
C THR A 106 17.60 17.04 13.54
N VAL A 107 16.48 16.34 13.50
CA VAL A 107 15.59 16.08 14.64
C VAL A 107 15.95 14.74 15.29
N LEU A 108 16.11 13.69 14.49
CA LEU A 108 16.54 12.37 14.94
C LEU A 108 17.42 11.72 13.87
N ASP A 109 18.59 11.27 14.26
CA ASP A 109 19.49 10.46 13.45
C ASP A 109 19.27 8.97 13.79
N VAL A 110 18.66 8.24 12.87
CA VAL A 110 18.28 6.83 13.07
C VAL A 110 19.50 5.92 12.96
N ASP A 111 20.49 6.29 12.13
CA ASP A 111 21.75 5.57 11.99
C ASP A 111 22.54 5.64 13.32
N ALA A 112 22.68 6.84 13.89
CA ALA A 112 23.34 7.03 15.18
C ALA A 112 22.60 6.33 16.32
N LEU A 113 21.26 6.38 16.33
CA LEU A 113 20.45 5.68 17.32
C LEU A 113 20.65 4.16 17.24
N GLY A 114 20.58 3.60 16.02
CA GLY A 114 20.77 2.17 15.80
C GLY A 114 22.16 1.68 16.20
N ALA A 115 23.19 2.47 15.92
CA ALA A 115 24.56 2.18 16.36
C ALA A 115 24.72 2.22 17.89
N ALA A 116 24.09 3.19 18.56
CA ALA A 116 24.16 3.33 20.01
C ALA A 116 23.45 2.18 20.75
N GLU A 117 22.34 1.68 20.19
CA GLU A 117 21.51 0.64 20.81
C GLU A 117 21.85 -0.77 20.29
N ASN A 118 22.69 -0.88 19.25
CA ASN A 118 22.96 -2.13 18.54
C ASN A 118 21.67 -2.81 18.02
N VAL A 119 20.78 -2.01 17.44
CA VAL A 119 19.52 -2.46 16.82
C VAL A 119 19.41 -1.81 15.44
N PRO A 120 19.11 -2.56 14.36
CA PRO A 120 18.97 -2.00 13.02
C PRO A 120 17.61 -1.32 12.83
N TRP A 121 17.39 -0.23 13.58
CA TRP A 121 16.13 0.50 13.58
C TRP A 121 15.73 0.97 12.18
N VAL A 122 14.46 0.77 11.86
CA VAL A 122 13.77 1.31 10.70
C VAL A 122 12.71 2.28 11.19
N TYR A 123 12.77 3.52 10.72
CA TYR A 123 11.83 4.57 11.12
C TYR A 123 10.48 4.41 10.42
N HIS A 124 9.40 4.35 11.20
CA HIS A 124 8.03 4.16 10.73
C HIS A 124 7.14 5.39 10.85
N GLY A 125 7.72 6.54 11.23
CA GLY A 125 6.99 7.80 11.36
C GLY A 125 7.01 8.38 12.76
N ILE A 126 6.41 9.56 12.86
CA ILE A 126 6.20 10.27 14.13
C ILE A 126 4.80 10.86 14.14
N GLN A 127 4.04 10.57 15.20
CA GLN A 127 2.77 11.23 15.47
C GLN A 127 3.01 12.39 16.44
N ALA A 128 3.03 13.61 15.91
CA ALA A 128 3.21 14.80 16.72
C ALA A 128 1.88 15.24 17.38
N LEU A 129 1.97 15.77 18.60
CA LEU A 129 0.84 16.28 19.36
C LEU A 129 0.51 17.72 18.91
N ALA A 130 -0.60 17.91 18.22
CA ALA A 130 -1.15 19.23 17.92
C ALA A 130 -1.67 19.93 19.21
N PRO A 131 -1.85 21.26 19.21
CA PRO A 131 -1.50 22.22 18.15
C PRO A 131 -0.08 22.80 18.29
N ASP A 132 0.59 22.62 19.44
CA ASP A 132 1.90 23.23 19.68
C ASP A 132 3.07 22.39 19.13
N PHE A 133 2.83 21.12 18.79
CA PHE A 133 3.79 20.18 18.20
C PHE A 133 5.10 20.04 19.00
N GLN A 134 5.04 20.15 20.33
CA GLN A 134 6.20 20.03 21.22
C GLN A 134 6.55 18.57 21.57
N ARG A 135 5.63 17.63 21.34
CA ARG A 135 5.80 16.21 21.63
C ARG A 135 5.46 15.40 20.39
N GLY A 136 6.09 14.24 20.24
CA GLY A 136 5.68 13.26 19.26
C GLY A 136 5.96 11.83 19.70
N LEU A 137 5.29 10.88 19.07
CA LEU A 137 5.45 9.45 19.32
C LEU A 137 6.19 8.88 18.11
N VAL A 138 7.46 8.54 18.30
CA VAL A 138 8.34 8.01 17.26
C VAL A 138 8.17 6.50 17.19
N HIS A 139 7.88 5.98 15.99
CA HIS A 139 7.73 4.55 15.72
C HIS A 139 9.02 3.99 15.11
N LEU A 140 9.59 2.95 15.73
CA LEU A 140 10.83 2.30 15.29
C LEU A 140 10.65 0.79 15.24
N SER A 141 10.82 0.19 14.06
CA SER A 141 10.82 -1.26 13.86
C SER A 141 12.25 -1.80 13.94
N PRO A 142 12.52 -2.90 14.67
CA PRO A 142 13.86 -3.42 14.85
C PRO A 142 14.41 -4.19 13.65
N ASP A 143 13.56 -4.54 12.66
CA ASP A 143 13.94 -5.32 11.48
C ASP A 143 13.16 -4.93 10.19
N GLY A 144 12.33 -3.89 10.27
CA GLY A 144 11.48 -3.39 9.18
C GLY A 144 10.12 -4.07 9.05
N GLY A 145 9.79 -5.05 9.90
CA GLY A 145 8.43 -5.61 9.99
C GLY A 145 7.41 -4.61 10.52
N ASP A 146 6.11 -4.88 10.36
CA ASP A 146 4.99 -4.03 10.76
C ASP A 146 5.02 -3.68 12.26
N ALA A 147 5.53 -4.58 13.11
CA ALA A 147 5.67 -4.32 14.54
C ALA A 147 6.68 -3.19 14.82
N SER A 148 6.37 -2.29 15.75
CA SER A 148 7.24 -1.17 16.11
C SER A 148 7.26 -0.95 17.61
N SER A 149 8.41 -0.54 18.13
CA SER A 149 8.47 0.15 19.41
C SER A 149 8.00 1.58 19.22
N VAL A 150 7.42 2.18 20.26
CA VAL A 150 6.92 3.55 20.23
C VAL A 150 7.53 4.30 21.38
N ARG A 151 8.14 5.46 21.11
CA ARG A 151 8.84 6.25 22.13
C ARG A 151 8.47 7.71 22.04
N GLU A 152 8.15 8.32 23.17
CA GLU A 152 7.88 9.74 23.24
C GLU A 152 9.16 10.56 23.02
N PHE A 153 9.03 11.59 22.20
CA PHE A 153 10.10 12.47 21.77
C PHE A 153 9.72 13.93 21.99
N ASP A 154 10.62 14.70 22.59
CA ASP A 154 10.49 16.14 22.77
C ASP A 154 11.01 16.85 21.50
N LEU A 155 10.10 17.47 20.75
CA LEU A 155 10.42 18.18 19.50
C LEU A 155 11.02 19.57 19.74
N THR A 156 11.10 20.02 20.99
CA THR A 156 11.77 21.26 21.38
C THR A 156 13.22 21.01 21.76
N THR A 157 13.48 20.00 22.60
CA THR A 157 14.84 19.62 23.02
C THR A 157 15.52 18.64 22.09
N LEU A 158 14.79 18.05 21.14
CA LEU A 158 15.25 17.06 20.18
C LEU A 158 15.83 15.80 20.84
N SER A 159 15.10 15.29 21.84
CA SER A 159 15.52 14.12 22.61
C SER A 159 14.34 13.23 22.99
N PHE A 160 14.60 11.94 23.19
CA PHE A 160 13.61 11.05 23.81
C PHE A 160 13.27 11.50 25.23
N VAL A 161 12.02 11.32 25.63
CA VAL A 161 11.54 11.61 26.98
C VAL A 161 11.74 10.37 27.84
N GLU A 162 12.62 10.46 28.86
CA GLU A 162 13.01 9.31 29.71
C GLU A 162 11.80 8.64 30.38
N ASP A 163 10.96 9.41 31.06
CA ASP A 163 9.71 8.94 31.69
C ASP A 163 8.47 9.19 30.79
N GLY A 164 8.67 9.14 29.48
CA GLY A 164 7.63 9.37 28.49
C GLY A 164 6.74 8.14 28.22
N PHE A 165 5.78 8.31 27.32
CA PHE A 165 5.04 7.18 26.76
C PHE A 165 5.97 6.29 25.93
N ASN A 166 6.18 5.06 26.40
CA ASN A 166 7.03 4.07 25.75
C ASN A 166 6.30 2.73 25.62
N LEU A 167 6.21 2.19 24.40
CA LEU A 167 5.66 0.86 24.12
C LEU A 167 6.75 -0.10 23.61
N PRO A 168 6.75 -1.37 24.05
CA PRO A 168 7.61 -2.38 23.47
C PRO A 168 7.23 -2.67 22.01
N THR A 169 8.09 -3.40 21.30
CA THR A 169 7.84 -3.78 19.91
C THR A 169 6.60 -4.66 19.80
N ALA A 170 5.54 -4.11 19.20
CA ALA A 170 4.32 -4.83 18.87
C ALA A 170 3.62 -4.13 17.69
N LYS A 171 2.71 -4.84 17.02
CA LYS A 171 1.75 -4.19 16.12
C LYS A 171 0.81 -3.37 17.00
N SER A 172 0.91 -2.05 16.95
CA SER A 172 0.19 -1.13 17.84
C SER A 172 -0.56 -0.06 17.06
N ARG A 173 -1.66 0.44 17.63
CA ARG A 173 -2.37 1.64 17.18
C ARG A 173 -2.48 2.60 18.36
N LEU A 174 -2.14 3.86 18.15
CA LEU A 174 -2.23 4.86 19.19
C LEU A 174 -2.51 6.24 18.61
N THR A 175 -3.09 7.10 19.43
CA THR A 175 -3.27 8.50 19.11
C THR A 175 -3.26 9.34 20.37
N TRP A 176 -2.74 10.56 20.26
CA TRP A 176 -2.89 11.55 21.31
C TRP A 176 -4.37 11.86 21.54
N ILE A 177 -4.75 12.03 22.80
CA ILE A 177 -5.98 12.73 23.20
C ILE A 177 -5.60 14.15 23.64
N ASP A 178 -4.53 14.23 24.45
CA ASP A 178 -3.92 15.48 24.90
C ASP A 178 -2.51 15.17 25.43
N LYS A 179 -1.82 16.18 25.96
CA LYS A 179 -0.43 16.05 26.47
C LYS A 179 -0.24 14.99 27.55
N ASP A 180 -1.28 14.57 28.26
CA ASP A 180 -1.20 13.65 29.38
C ASP A 180 -1.90 12.31 29.11
N ARG A 181 -2.54 12.13 27.95
CA ARG A 181 -3.36 10.94 27.65
C ARG A 181 -3.22 10.46 26.21
N LEU A 182 -3.13 9.14 26.05
CA LEU A 182 -3.19 8.44 24.76
C LEU A 182 -4.39 7.52 24.69
N LEU A 183 -5.03 7.44 23.52
CA LEU A 183 -5.72 6.22 23.13
C LEU A 183 -4.66 5.24 22.64
N VAL A 184 -4.64 4.02 23.18
CA VAL A 184 -3.64 2.99 22.89
C VAL A 184 -4.29 1.63 22.71
N ALA A 185 -3.86 0.92 21.68
CA ALA A 185 -4.15 -0.48 21.42
C ALA A 185 -2.83 -1.18 21.05
N THR A 186 -2.44 -2.17 21.84
CA THR A 186 -1.17 -2.89 21.68
C THR A 186 -1.32 -4.30 22.25
N ASP A 187 -0.23 -5.07 22.26
CA ASP A 187 -0.18 -6.35 22.96
C ASP A 187 -0.11 -6.10 24.48
N PHE A 188 -1.22 -6.35 25.16
CA PHE A 188 -1.34 -6.29 26.62
C PHE A 188 -1.13 -7.68 27.28
N GLY A 189 -0.66 -8.67 26.52
CA GLY A 189 -0.53 -10.06 26.94
C GLY A 189 -1.63 -10.97 26.39
N PRO A 190 -1.87 -12.13 27.03
CA PRO A 190 -2.83 -13.12 26.56
C PRO A 190 -4.20 -12.53 26.22
N ASP A 191 -4.80 -13.01 25.13
CA ASP A 191 -6.09 -12.60 24.59
C ASP A 191 -6.19 -11.14 24.13
N SER A 192 -5.09 -10.36 24.14
CA SER A 192 -5.12 -8.93 23.74
C SER A 192 -5.01 -8.69 22.22
N MET A 193 -4.70 -9.74 21.45
CA MET A 193 -4.54 -9.71 20.00
C MET A 193 -5.64 -10.52 19.31
N THR A 194 -6.01 -10.14 18.09
CA THR A 194 -6.95 -10.88 17.25
C THR A 194 -6.27 -12.05 16.55
N THR A 195 -7.04 -12.94 15.93
CA THR A 195 -6.51 -14.01 15.05
C THR A 195 -5.77 -13.47 13.82
N SER A 196 -5.92 -12.18 13.50
CA SER A 196 -5.15 -11.50 12.44
C SER A 196 -3.80 -10.93 12.94
N GLY A 197 -3.48 -11.12 14.22
CA GLY A 197 -2.24 -10.63 14.83
C GLY A 197 -2.22 -9.12 15.10
N TYR A 198 -3.39 -8.46 15.13
CA TYR A 198 -3.51 -7.03 15.45
C TYR A 198 -4.15 -6.82 16.83
N PRO A 199 -3.98 -5.65 17.47
CA PRO A 199 -4.59 -5.36 18.76
C PRO A 199 -6.11 -5.48 18.74
N ARG A 200 -6.65 -6.08 19.80
CA ARG A 200 -8.10 -6.27 20.04
C ARG A 200 -8.67 -5.27 21.05
N ILE A 201 -7.84 -4.73 21.94
CA ILE A 201 -8.29 -3.92 23.07
C ILE A 201 -7.82 -2.48 22.90
N ALA A 202 -8.75 -1.54 22.99
CA ALA A 202 -8.45 -0.10 23.04
C ALA A 202 -8.55 0.39 24.49
N LYS A 203 -7.53 1.12 24.94
CA LYS A 203 -7.45 1.70 26.28
C LYS A 203 -7.11 3.19 26.22
N ILE A 204 -7.39 3.92 27.28
CA ILE A 204 -6.82 5.24 27.55
C ILE A 204 -5.67 5.07 28.54
N TRP A 205 -4.48 5.50 28.16
CA TRP A 205 -3.27 5.47 28.99
C TRP A 205 -2.92 6.87 29.50
N GLN A 206 -2.75 6.98 30.81
CA GLN A 206 -2.45 8.22 31.51
C GLN A 206 -0.93 8.36 31.74
N ARG A 207 -0.39 9.55 31.47
CA ARG A 207 1.01 9.87 31.73
C ARG A 207 1.37 9.64 33.20
N GLY A 208 2.56 9.07 33.44
CA GLY A 208 3.06 8.79 34.78
C GLY A 208 2.46 7.55 35.44
N THR A 209 1.61 6.81 34.72
CA THR A 209 1.08 5.51 35.15
C THR A 209 1.69 4.39 34.31
N PRO A 210 1.88 3.19 34.87
CA PRO A 210 2.30 2.02 34.08
C PRO A 210 1.20 1.62 33.08
N LEU A 211 1.57 1.00 31.95
CA LEU A 211 0.66 0.67 30.85
C LEU A 211 -0.48 -0.27 31.30
N GLU A 212 -0.21 -1.11 32.30
CA GLU A 212 -1.15 -2.06 32.88
C GLU A 212 -2.33 -1.37 33.58
N GLU A 213 -2.14 -0.14 34.06
CA GLU A 213 -3.18 0.69 34.68
C GLU A 213 -4.06 1.43 33.65
N ALA A 214 -3.73 1.35 32.36
CA ALA A 214 -4.55 1.95 31.30
C ALA A 214 -5.99 1.41 31.32
N GLN A 215 -6.96 2.31 31.12
CA GLN A 215 -8.38 2.01 31.27
C GLN A 215 -9.00 1.56 29.95
N THR A 216 -9.59 0.36 29.93
CA THR A 216 -10.24 -0.20 28.74
C THR A 216 -11.47 0.63 28.35
N GLN A 217 -11.51 1.03 27.07
CA GLN A 217 -12.64 1.74 26.47
C GLN A 217 -13.46 0.85 25.55
N PHE A 218 -12.80 -0.07 24.84
CA PHE A 218 -13.45 -0.95 23.88
C PHE A 218 -12.65 -2.25 23.70
N SER A 219 -13.34 -3.34 23.38
CA SER A 219 -12.73 -4.61 23.00
C SER A 219 -13.44 -5.15 21.77
N ALA A 220 -12.68 -5.39 20.70
CA ALA A 220 -13.14 -6.11 19.52
C ALA A 220 -13.29 -7.61 19.83
N GLU A 221 -13.94 -8.35 18.93
CA GLU A 221 -14.02 -9.82 19.02
C GLU A 221 -12.66 -10.46 18.67
N PRO A 222 -12.34 -11.66 19.19
CA PRO A 222 -11.10 -12.36 18.85
C PRO A 222 -10.90 -12.58 17.35
N THR A 223 -11.99 -12.76 16.60
CA THR A 223 -12.01 -13.00 15.15
C THR A 223 -12.13 -11.73 14.31
N ASP A 224 -12.37 -10.57 14.92
CA ASP A 224 -12.33 -9.30 14.20
C ASP A 224 -10.90 -9.07 13.65
N MET A 225 -10.75 -8.23 12.63
CA MET A 225 -9.43 -7.89 12.10
C MET A 225 -8.60 -7.14 13.15
N SER A 226 -9.13 -6.06 13.71
CA SER A 226 -8.45 -5.26 14.75
C SER A 226 -9.41 -4.31 15.45
N VAL A 227 -9.02 -3.79 16.61
CA VAL A 227 -9.65 -2.62 17.20
C VAL A 227 -9.26 -1.35 16.43
N MET A 228 -10.17 -0.37 16.41
CA MET A 228 -9.95 0.97 15.88
C MET A 228 -9.79 1.96 17.05
N VAL A 229 -8.82 2.86 16.93
CA VAL A 229 -8.65 4.05 17.79
C VAL A 229 -8.33 5.25 16.90
N PHE A 230 -9.00 6.37 17.12
CA PHE A 230 -8.80 7.61 16.37
C PHE A 230 -9.19 8.82 17.23
N HIS A 231 -8.50 9.94 17.05
CA HIS A 231 -8.81 11.20 17.70
C HIS A 231 -8.72 12.30 16.65
N ASP A 232 -9.80 13.07 16.54
CA ASP A 232 -9.85 14.30 15.77
C ASP A 232 -9.43 15.43 16.73
N ASP A 233 -8.28 16.02 16.45
CA ASP A 233 -7.68 17.12 17.21
C ASP A 233 -7.97 18.50 16.59
N THR A 234 -8.86 18.57 15.59
CA THR A 234 -9.26 19.85 14.99
C THR A 234 -9.88 20.76 16.06
N ARG A 235 -9.26 21.93 16.24
CA ARG A 235 -9.60 22.87 17.31
C ARG A 235 -11.08 23.28 17.30
N GLY A 236 -11.77 23.07 18.42
CA GLY A 236 -13.19 23.36 18.60
C GLY A 236 -14.14 22.26 18.10
N PHE A 237 -13.59 21.17 17.54
CA PHE A 237 -14.31 20.01 17.03
C PHE A 237 -13.73 18.70 17.55
N GLU A 238 -13.01 18.76 18.66
CA GLU A 238 -12.25 17.65 19.21
C GLU A 238 -13.18 16.47 19.57
N ARG A 239 -12.78 15.25 19.18
CA ARG A 239 -13.60 14.05 19.40
C ARG A 239 -12.76 12.78 19.29
N SER A 240 -13.09 11.81 20.13
CA SER A 240 -12.37 10.53 20.20
C SER A 240 -13.26 9.39 19.75
N PHE A 241 -12.70 8.46 18.98
CA PHE A 241 -13.42 7.32 18.43
C PHE A 241 -12.72 6.02 18.78
N VAL A 242 -13.53 5.01 19.05
CA VAL A 242 -13.13 3.62 19.21
C VAL A 242 -14.04 2.73 18.38
N GLY A 243 -13.66 1.50 18.13
CA GLY A 243 -14.53 0.57 17.44
C GLY A 243 -13.86 -0.73 17.06
N ARG A 244 -14.54 -1.53 16.26
CA ARG A 244 -14.00 -2.76 15.69
C ARG A 244 -13.93 -2.65 14.18
N VAL A 245 -12.82 -3.13 13.64
CA VAL A 245 -12.69 -3.46 12.23
C VAL A 245 -12.99 -4.95 12.14
N ILE A 246 -14.21 -5.29 11.74
CA ILE A 246 -14.74 -6.66 11.73
C ILE A 246 -13.93 -7.49 10.72
N ASP A 247 -13.77 -6.95 9.53
CA ASP A 247 -12.89 -7.48 8.49
C ASP A 247 -12.29 -6.32 7.68
N PHE A 248 -11.59 -6.61 6.59
CA PHE A 248 -10.92 -5.59 5.78
C PHE A 248 -11.86 -4.46 5.29
N TYR A 249 -13.14 -4.77 5.05
CA TYR A 249 -14.13 -3.85 4.48
C TYR A 249 -15.15 -3.35 5.51
N HIS A 250 -15.49 -4.15 6.51
CA HIS A 250 -16.55 -3.85 7.47
C HIS A 250 -16.03 -3.35 8.81
N ARG A 251 -16.67 -2.33 9.37
CA ARG A 251 -16.33 -1.72 10.66
C ARG A 251 -17.56 -1.24 11.41
N GLU A 252 -17.42 -1.16 12.72
CA GLU A 252 -18.35 -0.45 13.61
C GLU A 252 -17.56 0.56 14.42
N VAL A 253 -18.05 1.79 14.49
CA VAL A 253 -17.33 2.89 15.12
C VAL A 253 -18.25 3.60 16.10
N PHE A 254 -17.67 3.99 17.23
CA PHE A 254 -18.33 4.65 18.34
C PHE A 254 -17.56 5.93 18.69
N LEU A 255 -18.30 7.00 18.91
CA LEU A 255 -17.82 8.21 19.57
C LEU A 255 -17.71 7.92 21.08
N LEU A 256 -16.57 8.29 21.69
CA LEU A 256 -16.44 8.34 23.14
C LEU A 256 -17.19 9.56 23.68
N ASP A 257 -18.20 9.32 24.49
CA ASP A 257 -19.02 10.37 25.13
C ASP A 257 -19.17 10.07 26.62
N ASN A 258 -18.42 10.81 27.45
CA ASN A 258 -18.41 10.63 28.90
C ASN A 258 -19.73 11.06 29.58
N ASP A 259 -20.61 11.77 28.88
CA ASP A 259 -21.91 12.19 29.41
C ASP A 259 -23.00 11.13 29.18
N ASN A 260 -22.70 10.07 28.43
CA ASN A 260 -23.61 8.95 28.17
C ASN A 260 -23.40 7.79 29.16
N ASP A 261 -24.49 7.10 29.55
CA ASP A 261 -24.49 6.03 30.57
C ASP A 261 -23.50 4.88 30.27
N ASN A 262 -23.25 4.60 28.99
CA ASN A 262 -22.33 3.56 28.52
C ASN A 262 -21.01 4.10 27.96
N GLY A 263 -20.79 5.41 27.96
CA GLY A 263 -19.56 6.04 27.43
C GLY A 263 -19.40 6.01 25.90
N LEU A 264 -20.29 5.35 25.16
CA LEU A 264 -20.16 5.06 23.72
C LEU A 264 -21.42 5.42 22.95
N LEU A 265 -21.28 6.17 21.86
CA LEU A 265 -22.36 6.47 20.91
C LEU A 265 -22.01 5.94 19.52
N GLN A 266 -22.84 5.06 18.95
CA GLN A 266 -22.59 4.47 17.64
C GLN A 266 -22.70 5.51 16.52
N ILE A 267 -21.72 5.51 15.62
CA ILE A 267 -21.79 6.19 14.32
C ILE A 267 -22.55 5.27 13.36
N ASP A 268 -23.86 5.47 13.26
CA ASP A 268 -24.81 4.61 12.55
C ASP A 268 -24.71 4.73 11.01
N LEU A 269 -23.63 4.20 10.46
CA LEU A 269 -23.32 4.11 9.03
C LEU A 269 -23.34 2.65 8.56
N PRO A 270 -23.50 2.38 7.25
CA PRO A 270 -23.22 1.07 6.68
C PRO A 270 -21.83 0.61 7.10
N GLN A 271 -21.69 -0.66 7.51
CA GLN A 271 -20.42 -1.16 8.03
C GLN A 271 -19.28 -1.11 7.00
N ASP A 272 -19.60 -1.18 5.71
CA ASP A 272 -18.66 -1.11 4.60
C ASP A 272 -18.36 0.34 4.13
N ALA A 273 -19.06 1.33 4.69
CA ALA A 273 -18.76 2.73 4.42
C ALA A 273 -17.50 3.17 5.18
N ARG A 274 -16.80 4.16 4.61
CA ARG A 274 -15.73 4.90 5.29
C ARG A 274 -16.25 6.27 5.66
N PHE A 275 -15.74 6.83 6.75
CA PHE A 275 -16.05 8.20 7.12
C PHE A 275 -14.79 8.99 7.45
N SER A 276 -14.92 10.31 7.35
CA SER A 276 -13.96 11.25 7.91
C SER A 276 -14.70 12.40 8.55
N THR A 277 -14.01 13.07 9.45
CA THR A 277 -14.50 14.27 10.09
C THR A 277 -13.81 15.49 9.51
N TRP A 278 -14.55 16.58 9.38
CA TRP A 278 -14.00 17.86 8.95
C TRP A 278 -14.79 18.98 9.61
N ARG A 279 -14.26 19.50 10.73
CA ARG A 279 -14.96 20.52 11.54
C ARG A 279 -16.39 20.06 11.89
N GLU A 280 -17.42 20.81 11.54
CA GLU A 280 -18.82 20.44 11.77
C GLU A 280 -19.30 19.26 10.90
N TRP A 281 -18.56 18.87 9.87
CA TRP A 281 -19.01 17.92 8.86
C TRP A 281 -18.61 16.46 9.15
N LEU A 282 -19.52 15.56 8.79
CA LEU A 282 -19.29 14.13 8.61
C LEU A 282 -19.28 13.82 7.11
N LEU A 283 -18.15 13.35 6.59
CA LEU A 283 -17.99 12.87 5.22
C LEU A 283 -18.15 11.35 5.19
N ILE A 284 -18.88 10.82 4.21
CA ILE A 284 -19.21 9.39 4.12
C ILE A 284 -18.94 8.90 2.70
N SER A 285 -17.99 7.98 2.53
CA SER A 285 -17.70 7.29 1.27
C SER A 285 -18.36 5.91 1.26
N LEU A 286 -19.20 5.66 0.27
CA LEU A 286 -19.99 4.43 0.19
C LEU A 286 -19.27 3.33 -0.61
N SER A 287 -19.28 2.11 -0.06
CA SER A 287 -18.81 0.89 -0.76
C SER A 287 -19.97 0.04 -1.30
N SER A 288 -21.20 0.32 -0.87
CA SER A 288 -22.44 -0.29 -1.38
C SER A 288 -23.53 0.77 -1.51
N ASP A 289 -24.60 0.43 -2.24
CA ASP A 289 -25.78 1.28 -2.30
C ASP A 289 -26.39 1.43 -0.90
N TRP A 290 -26.62 2.67 -0.48
CA TRP A 290 -27.17 2.97 0.84
C TRP A 290 -28.61 3.46 0.73
N HIS A 291 -29.53 2.67 1.27
CA HIS A 291 -30.94 3.00 1.38
C HIS A 291 -31.26 3.59 2.75
N VAL A 292 -31.51 4.90 2.81
CA VAL A 292 -31.75 5.62 4.07
C VAL A 292 -32.72 6.78 3.85
N ALA A 293 -33.62 7.00 4.81
CA ALA A 293 -34.60 8.09 4.77
C ALA A 293 -35.42 8.19 3.46
N GLY A 294 -35.72 7.04 2.84
CA GLY A 294 -36.48 6.96 1.58
C GLY A 294 -35.68 7.35 0.33
N GLN A 295 -34.36 7.52 0.43
CA GLN A 295 -33.44 7.78 -0.68
C GLN A 295 -32.43 6.63 -0.85
N THR A 296 -31.93 6.49 -2.06
CA THR A 296 -30.83 5.56 -2.39
C THR A 296 -29.64 6.37 -2.85
N TYR A 297 -28.50 6.19 -2.18
CA TYR A 297 -27.22 6.75 -2.61
C TYR A 297 -26.36 5.63 -3.21
N PRO A 298 -25.80 5.82 -4.41
CA PRO A 298 -25.10 4.74 -5.11
C PRO A 298 -23.74 4.43 -4.49
N THR A 299 -23.30 3.19 -4.66
CA THR A 299 -21.93 2.73 -4.42
C THR A 299 -20.90 3.68 -5.03
N GLY A 300 -19.85 4.03 -4.29
CA GLY A 300 -18.78 4.94 -4.72
C GLY A 300 -19.12 6.43 -4.57
N ALA A 301 -20.31 6.79 -4.08
CA ALA A 301 -20.64 8.19 -3.78
C ALA A 301 -19.91 8.71 -2.53
N LEU A 302 -19.65 10.02 -2.53
CA LEU A 302 -19.26 10.78 -1.34
C LEU A 302 -20.42 11.65 -0.89
N LEU A 303 -20.82 11.47 0.36
CA LEU A 303 -21.88 12.22 1.01
C LEU A 303 -21.31 13.11 2.12
N VAL A 304 -22.05 14.17 2.45
CA VAL A 304 -21.77 15.03 3.60
C VAL A 304 -23.04 15.35 4.39
N THR A 305 -22.90 15.46 5.70
CA THR A 305 -23.94 15.93 6.63
C THR A 305 -23.31 16.62 7.84
N ASP A 306 -24.09 17.40 8.58
CA ASP A 306 -23.64 17.97 9.87
C ASP A 306 -23.50 16.84 10.89
N PHE A 307 -22.35 16.76 11.55
CA PHE A 307 -22.02 15.69 12.47
C PHE A 307 -22.97 15.67 13.68
N ARG A 308 -23.31 16.83 14.25
CA ARG A 308 -24.19 16.88 15.43
C ARG A 308 -25.62 16.51 15.07
N ALA A 309 -26.12 16.99 13.94
CA ALA A 309 -27.43 16.61 13.42
C ALA A 309 -27.51 15.09 13.16
N PHE A 310 -26.46 14.52 12.55
CA PHE A 310 -26.38 13.08 12.34
C PHE A 310 -26.41 12.29 13.65
N MET A 311 -25.63 12.71 14.64
CA MET A 311 -25.63 12.10 15.99
C MET A 311 -26.97 12.26 16.71
N ALA A 312 -27.73 13.33 16.42
CA ALA A 312 -29.09 13.54 16.91
C ALA A 312 -30.16 12.71 16.18
N GLY A 313 -29.77 11.90 15.20
CA GLY A 313 -30.65 11.00 14.45
C GLY A 313 -31.12 11.53 13.09
N GLU A 314 -30.66 12.71 12.67
CA GLU A 314 -30.97 13.20 11.32
C GLU A 314 -30.26 12.37 10.25
N ARG A 315 -30.92 12.19 9.10
CA ARG A 315 -30.44 11.37 7.98
C ARG A 315 -30.62 12.10 6.65
N GLN A 316 -30.31 13.40 6.65
CA GLN A 316 -30.26 14.23 5.44
C GLN A 316 -28.81 14.33 4.98
N PHE A 317 -28.57 13.98 3.72
CA PHE A 317 -27.23 13.98 3.14
C PHE A 317 -27.20 14.80 1.85
N LYS A 318 -26.10 15.54 1.67
CA LYS A 318 -25.76 16.15 0.40
C LYS A 318 -24.74 15.26 -0.31
N THR A 319 -25.02 14.90 -1.56
CA THR A 319 -24.04 14.21 -2.42
C THR A 319 -23.02 15.21 -2.96
N LEU A 320 -21.75 15.00 -2.62
CA LEU A 320 -20.61 15.79 -3.11
C LEU A 320 -19.99 15.17 -4.37
N PHE A 321 -20.02 13.84 -4.47
CA PHE A 321 -19.61 13.09 -5.65
C PHE A 321 -20.53 11.89 -5.87
N SER A 322 -20.80 11.58 -7.13
CA SER A 322 -21.47 10.35 -7.56
C SER A 322 -20.70 9.78 -8.75
N PRO A 323 -20.36 8.49 -8.77
CA PRO A 323 -19.60 7.89 -9.87
C PRO A 323 -20.44 7.77 -11.14
N ALA A 324 -19.76 7.84 -12.29
CA ALA A 324 -20.29 7.50 -13.61
C ALA A 324 -19.65 6.20 -14.13
N GLU A 325 -19.86 5.86 -15.40
CA GLU A 325 -19.33 4.62 -15.98
C GLU A 325 -17.80 4.58 -16.05
N THR A 326 -17.13 5.72 -16.22
CA THR A 326 -15.66 5.80 -16.31
C THR A 326 -15.03 6.50 -15.12
N THR A 327 -15.84 7.11 -14.24
CA THR A 327 -15.34 7.94 -13.15
C THR A 327 -15.45 7.29 -11.78
N THR A 328 -14.46 7.54 -10.94
CA THR A 328 -14.46 7.20 -9.51
C THR A 328 -13.85 8.32 -8.68
N LEU A 329 -14.26 8.41 -7.42
CA LEU A 329 -13.53 9.19 -6.44
C LEU A 329 -12.31 8.38 -6.02
N ASP A 330 -11.13 8.92 -6.31
CA ASP A 330 -9.84 8.33 -5.94
C ASP A 330 -9.53 8.64 -4.48
N ASN A 331 -9.58 9.92 -4.11
CA ASN A 331 -9.44 10.38 -2.73
C ASN A 331 -10.04 11.78 -2.55
N TYR A 332 -10.04 12.28 -1.31
CA TYR A 332 -10.27 13.69 -0.99
C TYR A 332 -9.32 14.16 0.11
N SER A 333 -9.13 15.47 0.18
CA SER A 333 -8.34 16.13 1.23
C SER A 333 -9.00 17.44 1.63
N MET A 334 -8.84 17.83 2.89
CA MET A 334 -9.45 19.02 3.46
C MET A 334 -8.39 20.10 3.67
N THR A 335 -8.79 21.35 3.47
CA THR A 335 -8.14 22.52 4.08
C THR A 335 -9.07 23.06 5.18
N ARG A 336 -8.80 24.25 5.73
CA ARG A 336 -9.72 24.90 6.66
C ARG A 336 -11.14 25.04 6.10
N ASP A 337 -11.27 25.60 4.89
CA ASP A 337 -12.55 26.03 4.33
C ASP A 337 -12.96 25.25 3.07
N TYR A 338 -12.08 24.43 2.50
CA TYR A 338 -12.30 23.74 1.23
C TYR A 338 -12.10 22.22 1.32
N LEU A 339 -12.83 21.50 0.48
CA LEU A 339 -12.64 20.08 0.21
C LEU A 339 -12.08 19.91 -1.21
N ILE A 340 -10.90 19.33 -1.33
CA ILE A 340 -10.27 18.95 -2.60
C ILE A 340 -10.66 17.51 -2.91
N LEU A 341 -11.30 17.27 -4.06
CA LEU A 341 -11.61 15.95 -4.58
C LEU A 341 -10.61 15.56 -5.66
N SER A 342 -10.01 14.38 -5.55
CA SER A 342 -9.29 13.70 -6.63
C SER A 342 -10.25 12.74 -7.32
N ILE A 343 -10.61 13.05 -8.57
CA ILE A 343 -11.52 12.25 -9.37
C ILE A 343 -10.74 11.62 -10.50
N MET A 344 -10.85 10.31 -10.64
CA MET A 344 -10.23 9.54 -11.71
C MET A 344 -11.27 9.27 -12.79
N ASP A 345 -10.88 9.41 -14.06
CA ASP A 345 -11.69 9.14 -15.25
C ASP A 345 -10.85 8.35 -16.25
N ASP A 346 -11.20 7.09 -16.50
CA ASP A 346 -10.36 6.14 -17.26
C ASP A 346 -8.88 6.22 -16.82
N VAL A 347 -8.63 6.11 -15.50
CA VAL A 347 -7.28 6.11 -14.88
C VAL A 347 -6.47 7.40 -15.05
N VAL A 348 -7.12 8.52 -15.39
CA VAL A 348 -6.50 9.85 -15.39
C VAL A 348 -7.17 10.73 -14.35
N ASN A 349 -6.38 11.35 -13.47
CA ASN A 349 -6.91 12.19 -12.39
C ASN A 349 -7.20 13.62 -12.86
N ARG A 350 -8.24 14.22 -12.27
CA ARG A 350 -8.48 15.66 -12.22
C ARG A 350 -8.85 16.06 -10.80
N LEU A 351 -8.68 17.34 -10.49
CA LEU A 351 -9.05 17.89 -9.19
C LEU A 351 -10.27 18.81 -9.28
N GLU A 352 -11.18 18.66 -8.33
CA GLU A 352 -12.27 19.59 -8.08
C GLU A 352 -12.16 20.12 -6.65
N VAL A 353 -12.39 21.42 -6.46
CA VAL A 353 -12.41 22.07 -5.15
C VAL A 353 -13.85 22.45 -4.83
N LEU A 354 -14.32 22.04 -3.67
CA LEU A 354 -15.64 22.30 -3.15
C LEU A 354 -15.55 23.21 -1.93
N LYS A 355 -16.50 24.14 -1.80
CA LYS A 355 -16.63 25.03 -0.64
C LYS A 355 -18.07 25.11 -0.15
N PRO A 356 -18.34 24.93 1.16
CA PRO A 356 -19.66 25.19 1.71
C PRO A 356 -19.91 26.69 1.83
N GLU A 357 -20.99 27.18 1.21
CA GLU A 357 -21.41 28.60 1.25
C GLU A 357 -22.94 28.70 1.38
N GLY A 358 -23.44 29.23 2.51
CA GLY A 358 -24.87 29.50 2.71
C GLY A 358 -25.77 28.26 2.59
N GLY A 359 -25.27 27.07 2.95
CA GLY A 359 -25.98 25.79 2.79
C GLY A 359 -25.88 25.17 1.39
N LEU A 360 -25.17 25.82 0.46
CA LEU A 360 -24.83 25.29 -0.86
C LEU A 360 -23.35 24.88 -0.90
N TRP A 361 -22.98 24.17 -1.97
CA TRP A 361 -21.61 23.77 -2.25
C TRP A 361 -21.20 24.31 -3.60
N THR A 362 -20.29 25.28 -3.62
CA THR A 362 -19.69 25.77 -4.86
C THR A 362 -18.57 24.84 -5.29
N ARG A 363 -18.29 24.79 -6.60
CA ARG A 363 -17.31 23.88 -7.19
C ARG A 363 -16.53 24.57 -8.30
N GLN A 364 -15.23 24.29 -8.34
CA GLN A 364 -14.32 24.71 -9.42
C GLN A 364 -13.23 23.65 -9.66
N GLY A 365 -12.62 23.65 -10.84
CA GLY A 365 -11.43 22.82 -11.11
C GLY A 365 -10.19 23.36 -10.38
N LEU A 366 -9.20 22.51 -10.13
CA LEU A 366 -7.92 22.90 -9.54
C LEU A 366 -6.73 22.33 -10.33
N GLY A 367 -5.92 23.23 -10.87
CA GLY A 367 -4.75 22.86 -11.65
C GLY A 367 -5.09 22.16 -12.97
N ASP A 368 -4.06 21.92 -13.76
CA ASP A 368 -4.12 21.14 -14.99
C ASP A 368 -2.95 20.16 -15.00
N ALA A 369 -3.11 19.04 -15.70
CA ALA A 369 -2.07 18.03 -15.87
C ALA A 369 -1.93 17.67 -17.34
N PRO A 370 -0.73 17.26 -17.79
CA PRO A 370 -0.56 16.66 -19.11
C PRO A 370 -1.44 15.41 -19.29
N GLU A 371 -1.68 15.03 -20.54
CA GLU A 371 -2.42 13.80 -20.87
C GLU A 371 -1.72 12.56 -20.28
N LEU A 372 -2.51 11.62 -19.75
CA LEU A 372 -2.02 10.37 -19.11
C LEU A 372 -1.06 10.59 -17.93
N SER A 373 -1.15 11.74 -17.26
CA SER A 373 -0.45 12.04 -16.01
C SER A 373 -1.39 11.95 -14.80
N LYS A 374 -0.81 11.83 -13.62
CA LYS A 374 -1.48 11.94 -12.32
C LYS A 374 -1.31 13.35 -11.77
N ILE A 375 -2.41 13.92 -11.31
CA ILE A 375 -2.47 15.14 -10.50
C ILE A 375 -3.13 14.83 -9.17
N SER A 376 -2.52 15.26 -8.08
CA SER A 376 -3.06 15.07 -6.73
C SER A 376 -2.80 16.32 -5.90
N ALA A 377 -3.70 16.67 -4.98
CA ALA A 377 -3.48 17.77 -4.05
C ALA A 377 -4.02 17.45 -2.65
N SER A 378 -3.37 18.03 -1.65
CA SER A 378 -3.72 17.89 -0.25
C SER A 378 -3.54 19.21 0.49
N GLY A 379 -4.48 19.50 1.40
CA GLY A 379 -4.29 20.59 2.36
C GLY A 379 -3.02 20.38 3.18
N ILE A 380 -2.29 21.46 3.47
CA ILE A 380 -1.07 21.40 4.28
C ILE A 380 -1.39 21.22 5.77
N ASP A 381 -2.50 21.82 6.22
CA ASP A 381 -3.07 21.73 7.56
C ASP A 381 -4.58 22.02 7.52
N ASP A 382 -5.23 21.96 8.69
CA ASP A 382 -6.66 22.24 8.88
C ASP A 382 -6.95 23.69 9.36
N GLU A 383 -5.91 24.52 9.51
CA GLU A 383 -5.98 25.91 10.00
C GLU A 383 -5.95 26.96 8.87
N THR A 384 -5.41 26.58 7.71
CA THR A 384 -5.21 27.42 6.54
C THR A 384 -5.88 26.84 5.29
N ASN A 385 -5.84 27.60 4.20
CA ASN A 385 -6.25 27.11 2.87
C ASN A 385 -5.05 26.81 1.97
N GLU A 386 -3.87 26.63 2.57
CA GLU A 386 -2.65 26.25 1.88
C GLU A 386 -2.74 24.79 1.44
N PHE A 387 -2.30 24.48 0.23
CA PHE A 387 -2.25 23.12 -0.28
C PHE A 387 -0.93 22.85 -1.00
N PHE A 388 -0.51 21.58 -0.95
CA PHE A 388 0.46 21.04 -1.89
C PHE A 388 -0.26 20.31 -3.01
N MET A 389 0.26 20.44 -4.23
CA MET A 389 -0.22 19.70 -5.39
C MET A 389 0.95 19.06 -6.11
N THR A 390 0.81 17.82 -6.56
CA THR A 390 1.82 17.13 -7.35
C THR A 390 1.28 16.80 -8.74
N VAL A 391 2.17 16.88 -9.73
CA VAL A 391 1.93 16.41 -11.09
C VAL A 391 3.05 15.46 -11.48
N THR A 392 2.72 14.26 -11.96
CA THR A 392 3.70 13.24 -12.39
C THR A 392 3.13 12.37 -13.49
N GLY A 393 3.98 11.71 -14.27
CA GLY A 393 3.57 10.71 -15.25
C GLY A 393 4.72 9.74 -15.51
N PHE A 394 4.48 8.65 -16.26
CA PHE A 394 5.50 7.62 -16.50
C PHE A 394 6.82 8.17 -17.05
N LEU A 395 6.74 9.21 -17.88
CA LEU A 395 7.88 9.88 -18.52
C LEU A 395 8.13 11.29 -17.97
N GLN A 396 7.38 11.72 -16.96
CA GLN A 396 7.44 13.07 -16.40
C GLN A 396 7.85 13.01 -14.93
N PRO A 397 9.04 13.51 -14.56
CA PRO A 397 9.44 13.64 -13.17
C PRO A 397 8.44 14.46 -12.36
N THR A 398 8.20 14.07 -11.12
CA THR A 398 7.24 14.74 -10.24
C THR A 398 7.57 16.22 -10.05
N SER A 399 6.59 17.08 -10.26
CA SER A 399 6.62 18.50 -9.87
C SER A 399 5.77 18.69 -8.62
N LEU A 400 6.27 19.43 -7.63
CA LEU A 400 5.53 19.83 -6.44
C LEU A 400 5.20 21.32 -6.53
N TYR A 401 3.92 21.62 -6.39
CA TYR A 401 3.33 22.93 -6.41
C TYR A 401 2.83 23.32 -5.02
N TYR A 402 2.85 24.62 -4.75
CA TYR A 402 2.22 25.25 -3.60
C TYR A 402 1.13 26.22 -4.07
N GLY A 403 0.03 26.30 -3.34
CA GLY A 403 -0.99 27.30 -3.58
C GLY A 403 -1.87 27.56 -2.36
N VAL A 404 -2.74 28.56 -2.47
CA VAL A 404 -3.70 28.95 -1.43
C VAL A 404 -5.10 29.05 -2.04
N LEU A 405 -6.06 28.28 -1.53
CA LEU A 405 -7.43 28.30 -2.04
C LEU A 405 -8.18 29.55 -1.56
N GLY A 406 -8.94 30.16 -2.47
CA GLY A 406 -9.74 31.38 -2.21
C GLY A 406 -8.97 32.69 -2.39
N ASP A 407 -7.69 32.64 -2.76
CA ASP A 407 -6.92 33.80 -3.16
C ASP A 407 -6.83 33.90 -4.68
N GLU A 408 -7.64 34.77 -5.29
CA GLU A 408 -7.68 34.98 -6.74
C GLU A 408 -6.34 35.51 -7.31
N GLN A 409 -5.43 36.01 -6.47
CA GLN A 409 -4.11 36.48 -6.91
C GLN A 409 -3.05 35.37 -6.93
N THR A 410 -3.30 34.22 -6.31
CA THR A 410 -2.32 33.15 -6.15
C THR A 410 -2.65 31.97 -7.05
N SER A 411 -2.10 31.98 -8.28
CA SER A 411 -1.95 30.76 -9.08
C SER A 411 -0.98 29.80 -8.37
N SER A 412 -1.20 28.49 -8.43
CA SER A 412 -0.25 27.53 -7.87
C SER A 412 1.13 27.65 -8.52
N GLU A 413 2.19 27.71 -7.72
CA GLU A 413 3.58 27.83 -8.19
C GLU A 413 4.36 26.54 -7.96
N ILE A 414 5.28 26.21 -8.87
CA ILE A 414 6.21 25.09 -8.67
C ILE A 414 7.23 25.49 -7.61
N ILE A 415 7.35 24.69 -6.55
CA ILE A 415 8.33 24.90 -5.47
C ILE A 415 9.44 23.84 -5.45
N LYS A 416 9.20 22.66 -6.04
CA LYS A 416 10.22 21.61 -6.21
C LYS A 416 9.97 20.82 -7.50
N GLN A 417 11.06 20.30 -8.07
CA GLN A 417 11.04 19.43 -9.24
C GLN A 417 11.95 18.24 -9.00
N ALA A 418 11.44 17.03 -9.17
CA ALA A 418 12.25 15.82 -9.14
C ALA A 418 13.19 15.78 -10.36
N PRO A 419 14.41 15.23 -10.24
CA PRO A 419 15.34 15.15 -11.34
C PRO A 419 14.83 14.21 -12.43
N SER A 420 15.26 14.46 -13.67
CA SER A 420 15.18 13.44 -14.71
C SER A 420 16.31 12.43 -14.51
N HIS A 421 15.97 11.15 -14.50
CA HIS A 421 16.91 10.04 -14.34
C HIS A 421 17.23 9.31 -15.65
N PHE A 422 16.49 9.60 -16.71
CA PHE A 422 16.70 9.04 -18.05
C PHE A 422 16.17 10.02 -19.10
N ASP A 423 16.55 9.84 -20.36
CA ASP A 423 16.05 10.66 -21.46
C ASP A 423 14.65 10.20 -21.89
N ALA A 424 13.64 10.88 -21.35
CA ALA A 424 12.24 10.58 -21.62
C ALA A 424 11.78 10.96 -23.05
N GLU A 425 12.53 11.79 -23.78
CA GLU A 425 12.09 12.29 -25.10
C GLU A 425 12.00 11.19 -26.17
N HIS A 426 12.71 10.08 -25.97
CA HIS A 426 12.69 8.92 -26.86
C HIS A 426 11.50 7.99 -26.65
N TYR A 427 10.71 8.21 -25.60
CA TYR A 427 9.63 7.32 -25.19
C TYR A 427 8.25 7.96 -25.35
N GLN A 428 7.23 7.11 -25.37
CA GLN A 428 5.83 7.51 -25.38
C GLN A 428 5.03 6.68 -24.38
N VAL A 429 3.91 7.24 -23.94
CA VAL A 429 2.88 6.53 -23.17
C VAL A 429 1.65 6.40 -24.05
N ALA A 430 1.10 5.19 -24.15
CA ALA A 430 -0.17 4.94 -24.79
C ALA A 430 -1.11 4.24 -23.80
N GLN A 431 -2.35 4.73 -23.71
CA GLN A 431 -3.41 4.01 -23.02
C GLN A 431 -4.18 3.15 -24.01
N HIS A 432 -4.41 1.91 -23.64
CA HIS A 432 -5.14 0.93 -24.42
C HIS A 432 -6.20 0.26 -23.59
N PHE A 433 -7.13 -0.40 -24.28
CA PHE A 433 -8.20 -1.16 -23.66
C PHE A 433 -8.32 -2.51 -24.37
N VAL A 434 -8.37 -3.57 -23.57
CA VAL A 434 -8.63 -4.94 -24.05
C VAL A 434 -9.98 -5.41 -23.55
N THR A 435 -10.64 -6.27 -24.32
CA THR A 435 -11.85 -6.97 -23.86
C THR A 435 -11.43 -8.25 -23.14
N SER A 436 -11.77 -8.37 -21.86
CA SER A 436 -11.56 -9.58 -21.06
C SER A 436 -12.49 -10.71 -21.51
N ASP A 437 -12.26 -11.93 -21.00
CA ASP A 437 -12.98 -13.14 -21.41
C ASP A 437 -14.51 -13.04 -21.21
N ASP A 438 -14.98 -12.22 -20.26
CA ASP A 438 -16.40 -11.96 -20.00
C ASP A 438 -16.97 -10.70 -20.68
N GLY A 439 -16.21 -10.06 -21.57
CA GLY A 439 -16.61 -8.85 -22.29
C GLY A 439 -16.25 -7.54 -21.58
N THR A 440 -15.68 -7.60 -20.37
CA THR A 440 -15.28 -6.39 -19.62
C THR A 440 -14.16 -5.65 -20.34
N ARG A 441 -14.28 -4.32 -20.50
CA ARG A 441 -13.22 -3.45 -21.03
C ARG A 441 -12.19 -3.15 -19.92
N VAL A 442 -10.94 -3.58 -20.11
CA VAL A 442 -9.85 -3.44 -19.13
C VAL A 442 -8.80 -2.45 -19.65
N PRO A 443 -8.50 -1.36 -18.92
CA PRO A 443 -7.43 -0.44 -19.28
C PRO A 443 -6.04 -1.03 -19.03
N TYR A 444 -5.08 -0.60 -19.84
CA TYR A 444 -3.66 -0.74 -19.53
C TYR A 444 -2.84 0.38 -20.17
N PHE A 445 -1.73 0.74 -19.54
CA PHE A 445 -0.74 1.67 -20.10
C PHE A 445 0.43 0.92 -20.69
N MET A 446 0.89 1.34 -21.86
CA MET A 446 2.13 0.87 -22.49
C MET A 446 3.12 2.02 -22.59
N ILE A 447 4.34 1.77 -22.12
CA ILE A 447 5.47 2.70 -22.20
C ILE A 447 6.54 2.04 -23.06
N SER A 448 6.88 2.68 -24.17
CA SER A 448 7.81 2.14 -25.17
C SER A 448 8.62 3.25 -25.83
N ALA A 449 9.70 2.88 -26.53
CA ALA A 449 10.34 3.75 -27.50
C ALA A 449 9.32 4.21 -28.56
N LYS A 450 9.50 5.43 -29.07
CA LYS A 450 8.63 6.01 -30.12
C LYS A 450 8.76 5.31 -31.47
N ASP A 451 9.94 4.79 -31.77
CA ASP A 451 10.31 4.13 -33.03
C ASP A 451 10.29 2.60 -32.92
N ILE A 452 9.61 2.05 -31.90
CA ILE A 452 9.49 0.61 -31.67
C ILE A 452 8.96 -0.14 -32.91
N GLU A 453 9.63 -1.24 -33.27
CA GLU A 453 9.14 -2.16 -34.29
C GLU A 453 8.18 -3.18 -33.69
N LEU A 454 6.99 -3.33 -34.29
CA LEU A 454 5.97 -4.28 -33.82
C LEU A 454 6.13 -5.64 -34.55
N ASP A 455 7.22 -6.34 -34.28
CA ASP A 455 7.56 -7.64 -34.87
C ASP A 455 7.41 -8.84 -33.92
N GLY A 456 7.08 -8.57 -32.65
CA GLY A 456 6.90 -9.56 -31.60
C GLY A 456 8.17 -9.92 -30.83
N SER A 457 9.29 -9.21 -31.07
CA SER A 457 10.58 -9.51 -30.44
C SER A 457 10.90 -8.66 -29.21
N ASN A 458 10.12 -7.61 -28.91
CA ASN A 458 10.46 -6.66 -27.85
C ASN A 458 10.35 -7.31 -26.44
N PRO A 459 11.42 -7.31 -25.63
CA PRO A 459 11.36 -7.68 -24.22
C PRO A 459 10.34 -6.80 -23.50
N THR A 460 9.31 -7.42 -22.94
CA THR A 460 8.16 -6.72 -22.38
C THR A 460 7.92 -7.18 -20.95
N LEU A 461 7.79 -6.22 -20.04
CA LEU A 461 7.47 -6.44 -18.64
C LEU A 461 6.04 -5.97 -18.36
N LEU A 462 5.16 -6.93 -18.07
CA LEU A 462 3.77 -6.67 -17.70
C LEU A 462 3.61 -6.71 -16.18
N TYR A 463 3.20 -5.58 -15.60
CA TYR A 463 2.98 -5.42 -14.17
C TYR A 463 1.50 -5.31 -13.82
N GLY A 464 1.09 -5.87 -12.69
CA GLY A 464 -0.28 -5.78 -12.18
C GLY A 464 -0.41 -6.07 -10.69
N TYR A 465 -1.57 -5.69 -10.13
CA TYR A 465 -1.91 -5.90 -8.73
C TYR A 465 -3.33 -6.47 -8.58
N GLY A 466 -4.37 -5.68 -8.86
CA GLY A 466 -5.76 -6.17 -8.98
C GLY A 466 -6.37 -6.69 -7.69
N GLY A 467 -6.38 -5.91 -6.61
CA GLY A 467 -6.99 -6.31 -5.35
C GLY A 467 -7.08 -5.15 -4.36
N PHE A 468 -7.88 -5.33 -3.31
CA PHE A 468 -8.03 -4.36 -2.21
C PHE A 468 -8.47 -2.95 -2.62
N GLN A 469 -9.05 -2.78 -3.80
CA GLN A 469 -9.42 -1.47 -4.36
C GLN A 469 -8.21 -0.53 -4.57
N ILE A 470 -7.01 -1.09 -4.73
CA ILE A 470 -5.80 -0.31 -5.03
C ILE A 470 -5.73 -0.04 -6.53
N SER A 471 -5.66 1.23 -6.92
CA SER A 471 -5.46 1.67 -8.31
C SER A 471 -3.98 1.70 -8.67
N LEU A 472 -3.65 1.31 -9.90
CA LEU A 472 -2.30 1.49 -10.47
C LEU A 472 -2.24 2.74 -11.34
N ASP A 473 -1.96 3.88 -10.71
CA ASP A 473 -1.94 5.19 -11.38
C ASP A 473 -0.60 5.49 -12.08
N PRO A 474 -0.57 6.49 -12.99
CA PRO A 474 0.69 7.02 -13.53
C PRO A 474 1.66 7.49 -12.44
N TYR A 475 2.93 7.08 -12.56
CA TYR A 475 4.05 7.46 -11.68
C TYR A 475 5.35 7.55 -12.46
N TYR A 476 6.30 8.39 -12.05
CA TYR A 476 7.57 8.53 -12.76
C TYR A 476 8.44 7.25 -12.76
N LEU A 477 8.84 6.79 -13.93
CA LEU A 477 9.67 5.59 -14.13
C LEU A 477 11.17 5.85 -13.95
N GLY A 478 11.59 6.85 -13.16
CA GLY A 478 12.99 7.27 -13.05
C GLY A 478 13.99 6.15 -12.76
N VAL A 479 13.63 5.20 -11.89
CA VAL A 479 14.46 4.03 -11.58
C VAL A 479 14.33 2.92 -12.63
N THR A 480 13.15 2.75 -13.20
CA THR A 480 12.87 1.73 -14.22
C THR A 480 13.48 2.10 -15.58
N GLY A 481 13.68 3.38 -15.85
CA GLY A 481 14.27 3.90 -17.09
C GLY A 481 15.62 3.24 -17.40
N PRO A 482 16.67 3.47 -16.58
CA PRO A 482 17.99 2.88 -16.82
C PRO A 482 18.02 1.34 -16.73
N ALA A 483 17.20 0.77 -15.83
CA ALA A 483 17.19 -0.67 -15.60
C ALA A 483 16.44 -1.48 -16.68
N TRP A 484 15.58 -0.83 -17.48
CA TRP A 484 14.66 -1.51 -18.40
C TRP A 484 14.47 -0.76 -19.73
N LEU A 485 13.95 0.47 -19.70
CA LEU A 485 13.57 1.21 -20.92
C LEU A 485 14.77 1.54 -21.82
N GLU A 486 15.84 2.13 -21.25
CA GLU A 486 17.07 2.51 -21.98
C GLU A 486 17.81 1.30 -22.58
N ARG A 487 17.43 0.10 -22.16
CA ARG A 487 17.97 -1.16 -22.65
C ARG A 487 17.10 -1.81 -23.73
N GLY A 488 16.03 -1.13 -24.16
CA GLY A 488 15.11 -1.58 -25.20
C GLY A 488 13.87 -2.33 -24.68
N GLY A 489 13.61 -2.28 -23.38
CA GLY A 489 12.43 -2.91 -22.78
C GLY A 489 11.14 -2.11 -22.98
N VAL A 490 10.01 -2.80 -23.05
CA VAL A 490 8.66 -2.23 -22.98
C VAL A 490 8.09 -2.46 -21.59
N MET A 491 7.49 -1.42 -20.99
CA MET A 491 6.79 -1.53 -19.70
C MET A 491 5.29 -1.45 -19.92
N VAL A 492 4.53 -2.34 -19.28
CA VAL A 492 3.07 -2.37 -19.34
C VAL A 492 2.48 -2.42 -17.94
N ILE A 493 1.52 -1.54 -17.65
CA ILE A 493 0.78 -1.49 -16.39
C ILE A 493 -0.68 -1.88 -16.64
N ALA A 494 -1.14 -2.99 -16.09
CA ALA A 494 -2.50 -3.49 -16.29
C ALA A 494 -3.43 -3.10 -15.12
N ASN A 495 -4.47 -2.34 -15.43
CA ASN A 495 -5.48 -1.84 -14.48
C ASN A 495 -6.64 -2.83 -14.36
N ILE A 496 -6.33 -4.04 -13.91
CA ILE A 496 -7.25 -5.18 -13.86
C ILE A 496 -8.30 -5.06 -12.73
N ARG A 497 -9.42 -5.79 -12.83
CA ARG A 497 -10.44 -5.86 -11.77
C ARG A 497 -9.85 -6.35 -10.44
N GLY A 498 -10.51 -5.97 -9.35
CA GLY A 498 -9.95 -6.05 -8.00
C GLY A 498 -9.26 -4.75 -7.57
N GLY A 499 -8.77 -3.96 -8.54
CA GLY A 499 -8.23 -2.62 -8.28
C GLY A 499 -9.31 -1.55 -8.02
N GLY A 500 -8.87 -0.30 -7.88
CA GLY A 500 -9.71 0.85 -7.55
C GLY A 500 -10.11 1.75 -8.71
N GLU A 501 -9.69 1.43 -9.94
CA GLU A 501 -9.71 2.33 -11.09
C GLU A 501 -11.11 2.80 -11.50
N TYR A 502 -12.13 1.99 -11.20
CA TYR A 502 -13.53 2.35 -11.38
C TYR A 502 -14.35 2.25 -10.08
N GLY A 503 -13.68 2.43 -8.95
CA GLY A 503 -14.25 2.48 -7.61
C GLY A 503 -14.59 1.11 -7.01
N PRO A 504 -15.41 1.06 -5.95
CA PRO A 504 -15.74 -0.18 -5.25
C PRO A 504 -16.31 -1.27 -6.16
N ARG A 505 -17.06 -0.90 -7.21
CA ARG A 505 -17.59 -1.85 -8.19
C ARG A 505 -16.51 -2.61 -8.96
N TRP A 506 -15.37 -1.97 -9.24
CA TRP A 506 -14.25 -2.60 -9.95
C TRP A 506 -13.55 -3.64 -9.07
N HIS A 507 -13.38 -3.29 -7.80
CA HIS A 507 -12.85 -4.17 -6.78
C HIS A 507 -13.77 -5.38 -6.55
N GLN A 508 -15.04 -5.14 -6.27
CA GLN A 508 -16.04 -6.17 -6.00
C GLN A 508 -16.29 -7.12 -7.18
N ALA A 509 -15.94 -6.70 -8.40
CA ALA A 509 -16.03 -7.54 -9.58
C ALA A 509 -15.04 -8.72 -9.58
N ALA A 510 -14.02 -8.71 -8.72
CA ALA A 510 -13.02 -9.79 -8.57
C ALA A 510 -12.80 -10.23 -7.09
N LEU A 511 -13.79 -10.03 -6.22
CA LEU A 511 -13.77 -10.53 -4.84
C LEU A 511 -14.12 -12.01 -4.75
N LYS A 512 -13.48 -12.74 -3.83
CA LYS A 512 -13.82 -14.13 -3.44
C LYS A 512 -14.03 -15.09 -4.62
N ASP A 513 -15.24 -15.58 -4.84
CA ASP A 513 -15.59 -16.54 -5.90
C ASP A 513 -15.39 -15.96 -7.30
N LYS A 514 -15.31 -14.62 -7.43
CA LYS A 514 -15.04 -13.91 -8.68
C LYS A 514 -13.55 -13.69 -8.93
N ARG A 515 -12.66 -14.14 -8.04
CA ARG A 515 -11.22 -13.82 -8.09
C ARG A 515 -10.54 -14.13 -9.41
N LEU A 516 -10.98 -15.19 -10.09
CA LEU A 516 -10.45 -15.59 -11.40
C LEU A 516 -10.52 -14.47 -12.45
N ARG A 517 -11.49 -13.55 -12.34
CA ARG A 517 -11.64 -12.42 -13.26
C ARG A 517 -10.44 -11.49 -13.31
N ALA A 518 -9.78 -11.26 -12.17
CA ALA A 518 -8.54 -10.46 -12.14
C ALA A 518 -7.44 -11.14 -12.98
N TYR A 519 -7.38 -12.47 -12.95
CA TYR A 519 -6.39 -13.24 -13.70
C TYR A 519 -6.74 -13.33 -15.19
N GLU A 520 -8.02 -13.47 -15.51
CA GLU A 520 -8.56 -13.41 -16.88
C GLU A 520 -8.24 -12.04 -17.53
N ASP A 521 -8.45 -10.95 -16.81
CA ASP A 521 -8.11 -9.58 -17.24
C ASP A 521 -6.62 -9.46 -17.58
N PHE A 522 -5.75 -9.91 -16.68
CA PHE A 522 -4.31 -9.84 -16.88
C PHE A 522 -3.84 -10.72 -18.05
N SER A 523 -4.40 -11.93 -18.19
CA SER A 523 -4.13 -12.80 -19.33
C SER A 523 -4.61 -12.18 -20.65
N SER A 524 -5.70 -11.41 -20.62
CA SER A 524 -6.24 -10.73 -21.80
C SER A 524 -5.31 -9.61 -22.25
N VAL A 525 -4.75 -8.84 -21.32
CA VAL A 525 -3.70 -7.86 -21.63
C VAL A 525 -2.48 -8.55 -22.26
N ALA A 526 -1.99 -9.65 -21.68
CA ALA A 526 -0.88 -10.42 -22.24
C ALA A 526 -1.17 -10.91 -23.69
N LYS A 527 -2.35 -11.47 -23.93
CA LYS A 527 -2.79 -11.91 -25.27
C LYS A 527 -2.86 -10.75 -26.26
N ASP A 528 -3.34 -9.58 -25.85
CA ASP A 528 -3.44 -8.39 -26.71
C ASP A 528 -2.05 -7.85 -27.09
N LEU A 529 -1.11 -7.81 -26.14
CA LEU A 529 0.28 -7.43 -26.43
C LEU A 529 0.92 -8.34 -27.49
N ILE A 530 0.70 -9.65 -27.38
CA ILE A 530 1.18 -10.65 -28.35
C ILE A 530 0.48 -10.49 -29.70
N ALA A 531 -0.85 -10.32 -29.72
CA ALA A 531 -1.62 -10.16 -30.94
C ALA A 531 -1.24 -8.90 -31.73
N ARG A 532 -0.92 -7.81 -31.02
CA ARG A 532 -0.40 -6.56 -31.60
C ARG A 532 1.04 -6.64 -32.07
N LYS A 533 1.71 -7.79 -31.87
CA LYS A 533 3.14 -7.99 -32.15
C LYS A 533 4.03 -6.99 -31.41
N ILE A 534 3.59 -6.51 -30.25
CA ILE A 534 4.48 -5.77 -29.35
C ILE A 534 5.53 -6.76 -28.82
N THR A 535 5.11 -7.96 -28.47
CA THR A 535 5.98 -9.01 -27.94
C THR A 535 5.49 -10.39 -28.38
N SER A 536 6.10 -11.44 -27.87
CA SER A 536 5.67 -12.83 -28.00
C SER A 536 5.90 -13.55 -26.67
N PRO A 537 5.34 -14.76 -26.45
CA PRO A 537 5.51 -15.45 -25.18
C PRO A 537 6.96 -15.58 -24.72
N ALA A 538 7.91 -15.78 -25.64
CA ALA A 538 9.33 -15.90 -25.31
C ALA A 538 9.96 -14.60 -24.75
N HIS A 539 9.34 -13.44 -25.02
CA HIS A 539 9.82 -12.10 -24.71
C HIS A 539 8.92 -11.34 -23.72
N LEU A 540 7.86 -11.97 -23.19
CA LEU A 540 6.94 -11.38 -22.22
C LEU A 540 7.18 -11.92 -20.81
N ALA A 541 7.42 -11.04 -19.84
CA ALA A 541 7.41 -11.38 -18.43
C ALA A 541 6.21 -10.79 -17.69
N ALA A 542 5.79 -11.46 -16.62
CA ALA A 542 4.87 -10.90 -15.63
C ALA A 542 5.58 -10.61 -14.32
N GLN A 543 5.27 -9.47 -13.70
CA GLN A 543 5.76 -9.10 -12.37
C GLN A 543 4.62 -8.62 -11.47
N GLY A 544 4.67 -9.04 -10.20
CA GLY A 544 3.72 -8.58 -9.18
C GLY A 544 4.21 -8.89 -7.78
N GLY A 545 3.87 -8.01 -6.83
CA GLY A 545 4.22 -8.10 -5.43
C GLY A 545 3.01 -8.23 -4.50
N SER A 546 3.12 -8.96 -3.38
CA SER A 546 2.02 -9.11 -2.40
C SER A 546 0.82 -9.83 -3.03
N ASN A 547 -0.34 -9.20 -3.11
CA ASN A 547 -1.46 -9.67 -3.94
C ASN A 547 -1.12 -9.77 -5.43
N GLY A 548 -0.26 -8.89 -5.95
CA GLY A 548 0.33 -9.04 -7.28
C GLY A 548 1.19 -10.31 -7.40
N GLY A 549 1.78 -10.78 -6.30
CA GLY A 549 2.47 -12.06 -6.21
C GLY A 549 1.52 -13.25 -6.40
N LEU A 550 0.33 -13.21 -5.80
CA LEU A 550 -0.75 -14.18 -6.05
C LEU A 550 -1.21 -14.15 -7.51
N LEU A 551 -1.35 -12.95 -8.09
CA LEU A 551 -1.68 -12.75 -9.50
C LEU A 551 -0.68 -13.45 -10.42
N VAL A 552 0.62 -13.17 -10.29
CA VAL A 552 1.63 -13.80 -11.16
C VAL A 552 1.88 -15.26 -10.82
N GLY A 553 1.60 -15.70 -9.59
CA GLY A 553 1.52 -17.13 -9.26
C GLY A 553 0.39 -17.85 -10.00
N ASN A 554 -0.74 -17.18 -10.24
CA ASN A 554 -1.80 -17.70 -11.11
C ASN A 554 -1.41 -17.63 -12.60
N MET A 555 -0.63 -16.64 -13.03
CA MET A 555 -0.06 -16.65 -14.39
C MET A 555 0.86 -17.84 -14.60
N LEU A 556 1.74 -18.12 -13.63
CA LEU A 556 2.64 -19.27 -13.63
C LEU A 556 1.89 -20.61 -13.73
N THR A 557 0.78 -20.76 -13.01
CA THR A 557 0.09 -22.06 -12.89
C THR A 557 -1.03 -22.29 -13.91
N ARG A 558 -1.70 -21.21 -14.34
CA ARG A 558 -2.88 -21.27 -15.22
C ARG A 558 -2.61 -20.85 -16.65
N TYR A 559 -1.68 -19.93 -16.88
CA TYR A 559 -1.33 -19.39 -18.19
C TYR A 559 0.19 -19.42 -18.48
N PRO A 560 0.93 -20.49 -18.12
CA PRO A 560 2.39 -20.52 -18.27
C PRO A 560 2.86 -20.31 -19.72
N GLU A 561 2.02 -20.67 -20.69
CA GLU A 561 2.31 -20.57 -22.12
C GLU A 561 2.35 -19.13 -22.65
N LEU A 562 1.84 -18.14 -21.91
CA LEU A 562 1.85 -16.74 -22.31
C LEU A 562 3.14 -16.02 -21.94
N PHE A 563 3.97 -16.60 -21.06
CA PHE A 563 5.09 -15.90 -20.44
C PHE A 563 6.41 -16.63 -20.66
N GLY A 564 7.47 -15.83 -20.80
CA GLY A 564 8.86 -16.28 -20.93
C GLY A 564 9.62 -16.16 -19.60
N ALA A 565 9.10 -15.40 -18.64
CA ALA A 565 9.61 -15.31 -17.27
C ALA A 565 8.54 -14.80 -16.29
N ILE A 566 8.66 -15.15 -15.01
CA ILE A 566 7.78 -14.69 -13.92
C ILE A 566 8.63 -14.12 -12.77
N VAL A 567 8.28 -12.92 -12.30
CA VAL A 567 8.88 -12.31 -11.09
C VAL A 567 7.80 -12.18 -10.02
N CYS A 568 7.89 -13.00 -8.98
CA CYS A 568 6.86 -13.15 -7.95
C CYS A 568 7.40 -12.66 -6.59
N GLU A 569 6.98 -11.46 -6.18
CA GLU A 569 7.57 -10.77 -5.03
C GLU A 569 6.65 -10.80 -3.79
N VAL A 570 7.23 -11.04 -2.61
CA VAL A 570 6.55 -11.09 -1.29
C VAL A 570 5.12 -11.69 -1.35
N PRO A 571 4.94 -12.90 -1.93
CA PRO A 571 3.65 -13.30 -2.52
C PRO A 571 2.75 -14.07 -1.55
N LEU A 572 1.43 -14.10 -1.84
CA LEU A 572 0.44 -15.00 -1.23
C LEU A 572 0.19 -16.19 -2.15
N LEU A 573 0.72 -17.39 -1.87
CA LEU A 573 0.68 -18.51 -2.83
C LEU A 573 0.02 -19.80 -2.31
N ASP A 574 -0.07 -19.96 -1.01
CA ASP A 574 -0.74 -21.11 -0.39
C ASP A 574 -2.06 -20.64 0.19
N MET A 575 -3.10 -20.65 -0.66
CA MET A 575 -4.42 -20.17 -0.29
C MET A 575 -5.20 -21.19 0.55
N GLN A 576 -4.69 -22.40 0.78
CA GLN A 576 -5.27 -23.32 1.75
C GLN A 576 -4.92 -22.92 3.18
N ARG A 577 -3.70 -22.41 3.38
CA ARG A 577 -3.16 -22.09 4.70
C ARG A 577 -2.95 -20.61 4.96
N TYR A 578 -3.21 -19.72 3.99
CA TYR A 578 -2.89 -18.29 4.14
C TYR A 578 -3.45 -17.67 5.44
N THR A 579 -4.64 -18.09 5.90
CA THR A 579 -5.24 -17.60 7.15
C THR A 579 -4.47 -17.98 8.42
N ARG A 580 -3.53 -18.93 8.34
CA ARG A 580 -2.66 -19.42 9.42
C ARG A 580 -1.24 -18.84 9.32
N ILE A 581 -0.94 -18.02 8.31
CA ILE A 581 0.39 -17.45 8.07
C ILE A 581 0.32 -15.94 8.29
N SER A 582 1.14 -15.42 9.22
CA SER A 582 1.25 -13.99 9.54
C SER A 582 -0.11 -13.30 9.71
N ALA A 583 -0.39 -12.20 9.01
CA ALA A 583 -1.64 -11.46 9.13
C ALA A 583 -2.77 -12.01 8.24
N GLY A 584 -2.65 -13.23 7.72
CA GLY A 584 -3.49 -13.72 6.64
C GLY A 584 -4.99 -13.79 6.93
N ALA A 585 -5.38 -13.99 8.20
CA ALA A 585 -6.80 -13.94 8.58
C ALA A 585 -7.47 -12.58 8.26
N SER A 586 -6.70 -11.49 8.15
CA SER A 586 -7.22 -10.17 7.79
C SER A 586 -7.76 -10.08 6.35
N TRP A 587 -7.40 -11.02 5.47
CA TRP A 587 -7.78 -11.01 4.05
C TRP A 587 -8.91 -11.99 3.70
N ILE A 588 -9.57 -12.58 4.71
CA ILE A 588 -10.75 -13.44 4.49
C ILE A 588 -11.85 -12.72 3.70
N ALA A 589 -12.02 -11.42 3.92
CA ALA A 589 -13.00 -10.64 3.17
C ALA A 589 -12.64 -10.48 1.68
N GLU A 590 -11.35 -10.51 1.33
CA GLU A 590 -10.85 -10.41 -0.06
C GLU A 590 -10.92 -11.77 -0.77
N TYR A 591 -10.41 -12.84 -0.14
CA TYR A 591 -10.18 -14.14 -0.79
C TYR A 591 -11.15 -15.25 -0.38
N GLY A 592 -11.80 -15.14 0.78
CA GLY A 592 -12.61 -16.19 1.38
C GLY A 592 -11.86 -17.09 2.37
N ASP A 593 -12.58 -17.78 3.23
CA ASP A 593 -12.03 -18.62 4.30
C ASP A 593 -11.82 -20.07 3.85
N PRO A 594 -10.56 -20.55 3.69
CA PRO A 594 -10.28 -21.90 3.21
C PRO A 594 -10.65 -22.99 4.24
N GLN A 595 -10.99 -22.63 5.48
CA GLN A 595 -11.49 -23.58 6.47
C GLN A 595 -12.96 -23.96 6.24
N LYS A 596 -13.68 -23.17 5.43
CA LYS A 596 -15.05 -23.46 5.03
C LYS A 596 -15.07 -24.25 3.72
N PRO A 597 -15.63 -25.47 3.67
CA PRO A 597 -15.62 -26.31 2.47
C PRO A 597 -16.20 -25.62 1.23
N GLU A 598 -17.25 -24.81 1.40
CA GLU A 598 -17.91 -24.07 0.34
C GLU A 598 -17.06 -22.92 -0.22
N GLU A 599 -16.23 -22.28 0.60
CA GLU A 599 -15.32 -21.23 0.13
C GLU A 599 -14.04 -21.86 -0.45
N TRP A 600 -13.52 -22.92 0.18
CA TRP A 600 -12.41 -23.71 -0.37
C TRP A 600 -12.69 -24.25 -1.78
N ALA A 601 -13.95 -24.57 -2.10
CA ALA A 601 -14.36 -25.03 -3.42
C ALA A 601 -13.92 -24.10 -4.56
N PHE A 602 -13.96 -22.78 -4.34
CA PHE A 602 -13.48 -21.81 -5.33
C PHE A 602 -12.03 -21.36 -5.05
N ILE A 603 -11.60 -21.25 -3.79
CA ILE A 603 -10.23 -20.82 -3.44
C ILE A 603 -9.19 -21.76 -4.04
N GLN A 604 -9.43 -23.08 -3.99
CA GLN A 604 -8.50 -24.06 -4.53
C GLN A 604 -8.23 -23.85 -6.03
N ALA A 605 -9.18 -23.28 -6.78
CA ALA A 605 -9.03 -23.03 -8.22
C ALA A 605 -8.00 -21.94 -8.52
N PHE A 606 -7.69 -21.06 -7.55
CA PHE A 606 -6.69 -20.01 -7.69
C PHE A 606 -5.54 -20.09 -6.70
N SER A 607 -5.33 -21.22 -6.03
CA SER A 607 -4.19 -21.41 -5.14
C SER A 607 -2.96 -21.91 -5.91
N PRO A 608 -1.93 -21.10 -6.19
CA PRO A 608 -0.80 -21.55 -6.99
C PRO A 608 -0.07 -22.77 -6.39
N TYR A 609 0.06 -22.80 -5.06
CA TYR A 609 0.74 -23.90 -4.36
C TYR A 609 0.07 -25.26 -4.58
N GLN A 610 -1.27 -25.30 -4.60
CA GLN A 610 -2.03 -26.53 -4.86
C GLN A 610 -2.15 -26.85 -6.37
N ASN A 611 -1.96 -25.88 -7.26
CA ASN A 611 -2.15 -26.03 -8.71
C ASN A 611 -0.85 -26.22 -9.53
N ILE A 612 0.29 -26.41 -8.87
CA ILE A 612 1.51 -26.83 -9.58
C ILE A 612 1.38 -28.29 -10.06
N ASP A 613 1.69 -28.54 -11.32
CA ASP A 613 1.52 -29.81 -12.02
C ASP A 613 2.87 -30.21 -12.67
N PRO A 614 3.52 -31.29 -12.22
CA PRO A 614 4.81 -31.72 -12.76
C PRO A 614 4.76 -32.15 -14.24
N LEU A 615 3.57 -32.30 -14.83
CA LEU A 615 3.40 -32.60 -16.25
C LEU A 615 3.38 -31.35 -17.14
N LYS A 616 3.34 -30.15 -16.57
CA LYS A 616 3.38 -28.88 -17.30
C LYS A 616 4.79 -28.33 -17.40
N THR A 617 5.03 -27.59 -18.48
CA THR A 617 6.22 -26.74 -18.61
C THR A 617 5.93 -25.38 -18.01
N TYR A 618 6.88 -24.87 -17.22
CA TYR A 618 6.79 -23.56 -16.57
C TYR A 618 7.83 -22.60 -17.15
N PRO A 619 7.50 -21.30 -17.28
CA PRO A 619 8.52 -20.30 -17.50
C PRO A 619 9.49 -20.24 -16.32
N PRO A 620 10.74 -19.82 -16.54
CA PRO A 620 11.65 -19.39 -15.49
C PRO A 620 10.94 -18.47 -14.48
N VAL A 621 11.19 -18.70 -13.19
CA VAL A 621 10.54 -17.93 -12.12
C VAL A 621 11.55 -17.49 -11.07
N LEU A 622 11.45 -16.22 -10.66
CA LEU A 622 12.17 -15.65 -9.52
C LEU A 622 11.18 -15.31 -8.42
N PHE A 623 11.27 -16.02 -7.29
CA PHE A 623 10.55 -15.69 -6.07
C PHE A 623 11.41 -14.79 -5.17
N THR A 624 10.87 -13.68 -4.69
CA THR A 624 11.55 -12.82 -3.71
C THR A 624 10.71 -12.64 -2.45
N THR A 625 11.35 -12.53 -1.28
CA THR A 625 10.68 -12.25 0.00
C THR A 625 11.65 -11.65 1.02
N ALA A 626 11.20 -11.43 2.26
CA ALA A 626 12.05 -11.03 3.38
C ALA A 626 11.73 -11.80 4.67
N THR A 627 12.76 -12.14 5.45
CA THR A 627 12.61 -12.82 6.74
C THR A 627 11.78 -11.99 7.72
N SER A 628 11.92 -10.67 7.72
CA SER A 628 11.15 -9.78 8.61
C SER A 628 9.75 -9.42 8.11
N ASP A 629 9.28 -9.99 6.99
CA ASP A 629 7.90 -9.80 6.51
C ASP A 629 6.91 -10.51 7.45
N ASP A 630 6.36 -9.75 8.40
CA ASP A 630 5.30 -10.19 9.31
C ASP A 630 3.89 -9.78 8.81
N ARG A 631 3.77 -9.28 7.57
CA ARG A 631 2.51 -8.98 6.90
C ARG A 631 2.01 -10.26 6.21
N VAL A 632 2.67 -10.66 5.13
CA VAL A 632 2.35 -11.86 4.33
C VAL A 632 3.09 -13.09 4.83
N GLY A 633 4.30 -12.93 5.35
CA GLY A 633 5.15 -14.05 5.77
C GLY A 633 5.98 -14.63 4.62
N PRO A 634 7.26 -14.97 4.85
CA PRO A 634 8.13 -15.57 3.83
C PRO A 634 7.73 -17.01 3.46
N GLY A 635 6.92 -17.67 4.29
CA GLY A 635 6.51 -19.06 4.12
C GLY A 635 5.87 -19.37 2.76
N HIS A 636 5.10 -18.44 2.19
CA HIS A 636 4.46 -18.63 0.89
C HIS A 636 5.48 -18.83 -0.25
N ALA A 637 6.47 -17.93 -0.36
CA ALA A 637 7.51 -18.03 -1.38
C ALA A 637 8.42 -19.23 -1.14
N ARG A 638 8.83 -19.46 0.12
CA ARG A 638 9.70 -20.59 0.50
C ARG A 638 9.08 -21.93 0.09
N LYS A 639 7.81 -22.17 0.48
CA LYS A 639 7.10 -23.41 0.17
C LYS A 639 6.92 -23.62 -1.33
N MET A 640 6.51 -22.58 -2.07
CA MET A 640 6.31 -22.69 -3.51
C MET A 640 7.62 -23.06 -4.23
N ALA A 641 8.70 -22.34 -3.94
CA ALA A 641 10.00 -22.61 -4.55
C ALA A 641 10.49 -24.03 -4.20
N ALA A 642 10.41 -24.44 -2.93
CA ALA A 642 10.82 -25.78 -2.49
C ALA A 642 10.02 -26.90 -3.18
N LYS A 643 8.70 -26.75 -3.29
CA LYS A 643 7.83 -27.71 -3.96
C LYS A 643 8.15 -27.82 -5.45
N MET A 644 8.31 -26.69 -6.14
CA MET A 644 8.65 -26.71 -7.57
C MET A 644 10.00 -27.39 -7.83
N GLN A 645 11.01 -27.09 -7.00
CA GLN A 645 12.33 -27.72 -7.08
C GLN A 645 12.26 -29.23 -6.80
N GLN A 646 11.49 -29.66 -5.80
CA GLN A 646 11.32 -31.10 -5.49
C GLN A 646 10.62 -31.85 -6.63
N LEU A 647 9.69 -31.21 -7.33
CA LEU A 647 9.03 -31.77 -8.51
C LEU A 647 9.93 -31.81 -9.75
N GLY A 648 11.17 -31.33 -9.66
CA GLY A 648 12.13 -31.31 -10.77
C GLY A 648 11.86 -30.22 -11.80
N ILE A 649 11.10 -29.18 -11.45
CA ILE A 649 10.89 -28.03 -12.33
C ILE A 649 12.18 -27.21 -12.39
N GLU A 650 12.68 -27.00 -13.60
CA GLU A 650 13.92 -26.26 -13.86
C GLU A 650 13.71 -24.73 -13.77
N ASN A 651 14.80 -23.97 -13.62
CA ASN A 651 14.81 -22.49 -13.61
C ASN A 651 13.90 -21.85 -12.53
N VAL A 652 13.86 -22.46 -11.34
CA VAL A 652 13.17 -21.95 -10.16
C VAL A 652 14.17 -21.30 -9.22
N TYR A 653 14.11 -19.97 -9.13
CA TYR A 653 15.02 -19.16 -8.34
C TYR A 653 14.32 -18.53 -7.15
N PHE A 654 15.06 -18.36 -6.06
CA PHE A 654 14.55 -17.82 -4.81
C PHE A 654 15.56 -16.88 -4.16
N TYR A 655 15.10 -15.72 -3.70
CA TYR A 655 15.90 -14.76 -2.96
C TYR A 655 15.14 -14.22 -1.74
N GLU A 656 15.74 -14.34 -0.57
CA GLU A 656 15.21 -13.78 0.68
C GLU A 656 16.19 -12.76 1.25
N ASN A 657 15.68 -11.55 1.48
CA ASN A 657 16.40 -10.55 2.27
C ASN A 657 16.15 -10.78 3.77
N THR A 658 17.11 -10.45 4.64
CA THR A 658 16.92 -10.67 6.09
C THR A 658 16.09 -9.58 6.75
N GLU A 659 16.19 -8.34 6.25
CA GLU A 659 15.52 -7.15 6.78
C GLU A 659 14.61 -6.50 5.72
N GLY A 660 13.82 -5.50 6.14
CA GLY A 660 13.05 -4.64 5.25
C GLY A 660 11.56 -4.97 5.14
N GLY A 661 11.08 -5.92 5.95
CA GLY A 661 9.67 -6.27 6.09
C GLY A 661 8.99 -6.54 4.75
N HIS A 662 7.75 -6.09 4.61
CA HIS A 662 6.97 -6.32 3.39
C HIS A 662 7.49 -5.56 2.15
N SER A 663 8.34 -4.55 2.32
CA SER A 663 9.03 -3.86 1.21
C SER A 663 10.23 -4.67 0.68
N ALA A 664 10.68 -5.67 1.45
CA ALA A 664 11.87 -6.49 1.23
C ALA A 664 13.19 -5.70 1.06
N ALA A 665 13.23 -4.46 1.54
CA ALA A 665 14.43 -3.63 1.61
C ALA A 665 14.29 -2.62 2.75
N ALA A 666 15.30 -2.55 3.62
CA ALA A 666 15.37 -1.59 4.73
C ALA A 666 16.09 -0.29 4.34
N ASP A 667 16.88 -0.32 3.26
CA ASP A 667 17.67 0.82 2.77
C ASP A 667 17.73 0.85 1.22
N LYS A 668 18.33 1.93 0.70
CA LYS A 668 18.45 2.18 -0.75
C LYS A 668 19.42 1.20 -1.45
N ALA A 669 20.44 0.70 -0.75
CA ALA A 669 21.40 -0.25 -1.32
C ALA A 669 20.76 -1.63 -1.53
N GLN A 670 19.99 -2.11 -0.55
CA GLN A 670 19.21 -3.34 -0.66
C GLN A 670 18.17 -3.25 -1.78
N ASN A 671 17.50 -2.10 -1.91
CA ASN A 671 16.56 -1.85 -3.00
C ASN A 671 17.25 -1.89 -4.38
N ALA A 672 18.40 -1.24 -4.52
CA ALA A 672 19.18 -1.26 -5.75
C ALA A 672 19.66 -2.68 -6.12
N PHE A 673 20.16 -3.43 -5.14
CA PHE A 673 20.55 -4.84 -5.31
C PHE A 673 19.40 -5.70 -5.84
N LYS A 674 18.23 -5.61 -5.20
CA LYS A 674 17.03 -6.37 -5.60
C LYS A 674 16.62 -6.03 -7.04
N ARG A 675 16.57 -4.75 -7.39
CA ARG A 675 16.17 -4.29 -8.73
C ARG A 675 17.15 -4.73 -9.82
N ALA A 676 18.45 -4.67 -9.54
CA ALA A 676 19.46 -5.15 -10.48
C ALA A 676 19.37 -6.66 -10.69
N MET A 677 19.15 -7.45 -9.64
CA MET A 677 18.95 -8.90 -9.74
C MET A 677 17.72 -9.26 -10.59
N VAL A 678 16.59 -8.57 -10.36
CA VAL A 678 15.38 -8.75 -11.16
C VAL A 678 15.64 -8.39 -12.62
N SER A 679 16.35 -7.29 -12.88
CA SER A 679 16.70 -6.90 -14.24
C SER A 679 17.59 -7.94 -14.94
N GLU A 680 18.64 -8.45 -14.29
CA GLU A 680 19.48 -9.54 -14.84
C GLU A 680 18.67 -10.79 -15.18
N PHE A 681 17.79 -11.21 -14.27
CA PHE A 681 16.90 -12.35 -14.49
C PHE A 681 16.02 -12.13 -15.74
N LEU A 682 15.40 -10.96 -15.87
CA LEU A 682 14.56 -10.62 -17.01
C LEU A 682 15.36 -10.58 -18.31
N TRP A 683 16.52 -9.92 -18.34
CA TRP A 683 17.35 -9.82 -19.55
C TRP A 683 17.83 -11.18 -20.03
N LYS A 684 18.27 -12.04 -19.10
CA LYS A 684 18.70 -13.40 -19.43
C LYS A 684 17.61 -14.19 -20.14
N TYR A 685 16.36 -14.13 -19.65
CA TYR A 685 15.28 -14.97 -20.17
C TYR A 685 14.44 -14.33 -21.27
N LEU A 686 14.47 -13.01 -21.41
CA LEU A 686 13.69 -12.31 -22.43
C LEU A 686 14.52 -11.83 -23.62
N ALA A 687 15.84 -11.68 -23.53
CA ALA A 687 16.63 -11.11 -24.64
C ALA A 687 17.81 -11.99 -25.09
N GLU A 688 18.44 -12.73 -24.19
CA GLU A 688 19.71 -13.44 -24.47
C GLU A 688 19.54 -14.87 -25.03
N LYS A 689 18.44 -15.12 -25.75
CA LYS A 689 18.08 -16.46 -26.25
C LYS A 689 18.73 -16.83 -27.58
#